data_AF-A0A7Z1AHG1-F1
#
_entry.id   AF-A0A7Z1AHG1-F1
#
_cell.length_a   1.000
_cell.length_b   1.000
_cell.length_c   1.000
_cell.angle_alpha   90.00
_cell.angle_beta   90.00
_cell.angle_gamma   90.00
#
_symmetry.space_group_name_H-M   'P 1'
#
loop_
_entity.id
_entity.type
_entity.pdbx_description
1 polymer ?
#
loop_
_entity_poly.entity_id
_entity_poly.type
_entity_poly.pdbx_seq_one_letter_code
_entity_poly.pdbx_strand_id
1 'polypeptide(L)'
;MSIRTTIILFGLVLGLSSPVHCQTYRVERPPQMEQKLKAAYLSKGISYRPRTEHFNEDGSPRYINRLILEDSPYLLQHAHNPVDWYPWSEEAFARAKRENKPVFLSIGYSPCHWCHVMEKESFEDPAIAALLNEHFIPIKVDRESHPDVDQVYMTAVMLLTGHGGWPMSSFLTPQGKPFYGGTYYTPQQFTSLLQQISRLWRERQKDVEKQAEQVASAVEASNSLAGEAKALDRSVIGSAVDSMHRTFDEIQGGFGQAPKFPREPWLYLLLDQAERSDHRQALQMLETTLDHMARGGIYDQVGGGFHRYSTDYEWLVPHFEKMLYNQAHLSRIYLSAWRLTGREQFRRVATRTLDYILREMTLPEGGFYSATDADSEGEEGLFFVWTMEQISAALAPQDAELANSLYGVTSRGNFEGRNILHLNQDLEEYAEEHNLAIASLRTQLDRINKKLLEVRNRRSPPLRDDKIVTAWNGMMITAFAQAAQILENPEYRKAAIKAAEFIWQHNRRGKGMLWRVHLDGESSIPATQEDYAYLAEALLYLYDLTAEAKWLQRAEELAQALTDRFFDADEGGFFMNEAQSGITAMGRPKDEGSDNAMPSGSSVAIHVLQRLWQRTGKLDYRRQTDALIARFAPSIERNPTSYGYLLTATASHLHGELGGLAYAAQGGIKIEGAVALSSNQLLLSVDIDIPDGWHINSNQPMAKDLIATRLKLSERVQGWQMGPVTYPEEEHQVLAFQQQPLSVFSGKVRLQALVSTEESSPTAPLILPLEIRLQACNDQVCLAPETVTLSLPRPRP
;
A
#
# COMPACT_ATOMS: atom_id res chain seq x y z
N MET A 1 -2.04 38.45 3.15
CA MET A 1 -2.79 38.24 1.88
C MET A 1 -2.85 36.74 1.66
N SER A 2 -4.04 36.16 1.48
CA SER A 2 -4.14 34.72 1.17
C SER A 2 -3.45 34.47 -0.17
N ILE A 3 -2.74 33.34 -0.31
CA ILE A 3 -2.12 32.89 -1.57
C ILE A 3 -3.15 32.98 -2.72
N ARG A 4 -4.43 32.67 -2.44
CA ARG A 4 -5.55 32.82 -3.38
C ARG A 4 -5.79 34.26 -3.84
N THR A 5 -5.59 35.26 -2.98
CA THR A 5 -5.75 36.69 -3.33
C THR A 5 -4.65 37.17 -4.27
N THR A 6 -3.43 36.64 -4.15
CA THR A 6 -2.32 36.92 -5.09
C THR A 6 -2.55 36.22 -6.44
N ILE A 7 -3.11 35.01 -6.43
CA ILE A 7 -3.46 34.23 -7.64
C ILE A 7 -4.56 34.93 -8.45
N ILE A 8 -5.58 35.52 -7.80
CA ILE A 8 -6.63 36.28 -8.51
C ILE A 8 -6.04 37.47 -9.27
N LEU A 9 -5.04 38.16 -8.70
CA LEU A 9 -4.32 39.23 -9.39
C LEU A 9 -3.47 38.72 -10.57
N PHE A 10 -2.93 37.51 -10.49
CA PHE A 10 -2.13 36.91 -11.56
C PHE A 10 -2.99 36.39 -12.72
N GLY A 11 -4.17 35.82 -12.42
CA GLY A 11 -5.16 35.39 -13.41
C GLY A 11 -5.81 36.55 -14.19
N LEU A 12 -5.91 37.74 -13.58
CA LEU A 12 -6.48 38.94 -14.21
C LEU A 12 -5.57 39.60 -15.26
N VAL A 13 -4.28 39.23 -15.34
CA VAL A 13 -3.32 39.77 -16.34
C VAL A 13 -3.33 38.98 -17.66
N LEU A 14 -4.13 37.90 -17.75
CA LEU A 14 -4.12 36.92 -18.86
C LEU A 14 -5.03 37.31 -20.06
N GLY A 15 -5.39 38.59 -20.21
CA GLY A 15 -6.25 39.06 -21.28
C GLY A 15 -5.49 39.56 -22.51
N LEU A 16 -5.81 38.96 -23.68
CA LEU A 16 -5.49 39.33 -25.07
C LEU A 16 -4.27 38.64 -25.70
N SER A 17 -4.57 37.75 -26.65
CA SER A 17 -3.65 36.97 -27.48
C SER A 17 -3.39 37.62 -28.85
N SER A 18 -2.20 37.41 -29.38
CA SER A 18 -1.88 37.55 -30.81
C SER A 18 -1.04 36.33 -31.22
N PRO A 19 -1.29 35.72 -32.39
CA PRO A 19 -0.61 34.48 -32.77
C PRO A 19 0.86 34.73 -33.14
N VAL A 20 1.77 33.98 -32.53
CA VAL A 20 3.19 33.93 -32.89
C VAL A 20 3.39 32.82 -33.93
N HIS A 21 4.16 33.13 -34.98
CA HIS A 21 4.49 32.21 -36.08
C HIS A 21 5.27 30.98 -35.60
N CYS A 22 4.83 29.79 -36.01
CA CYS A 22 5.49 28.52 -35.77
C CYS A 22 6.65 28.33 -36.79
N GLN A 23 7.89 28.61 -36.37
CA GLN A 23 9.07 28.10 -37.06
C GLN A 23 9.42 26.72 -36.47
N THR A 24 9.98 25.82 -37.28
CA THR A 24 10.44 24.51 -36.84
C THR A 24 11.63 24.65 -35.88
N TYR A 25 11.36 24.73 -34.58
CA TYR A 25 12.40 24.75 -33.56
C TYR A 25 13.19 23.43 -33.60
N ARG A 26 14.49 23.52 -33.84
CA ARG A 26 15.39 22.35 -33.84
C ARG A 26 16.09 22.25 -32.49
N VAL A 27 15.94 21.10 -31.85
CA VAL A 27 16.64 20.79 -30.60
C VAL A 27 18.13 20.66 -30.89
N GLU A 28 18.94 21.56 -30.33
CA GLU A 28 20.40 21.47 -30.38
C GLU A 28 20.92 20.62 -29.22
N ARG A 29 21.67 19.56 -29.53
CA ARG A 29 22.32 18.70 -28.54
C ARG A 29 23.84 18.62 -28.81
N PRO A 30 24.67 18.47 -27.77
CA PRO A 30 26.08 18.16 -27.98
C PRO A 30 26.26 16.89 -28.81
N PRO A 31 27.21 16.81 -29.77
CA PRO A 31 27.40 15.64 -30.62
C PRO A 31 27.59 14.32 -29.84
N GLN A 32 28.27 14.38 -28.69
CA GLN A 32 28.45 13.21 -27.81
C GLN A 32 27.11 12.69 -27.26
N MET A 33 26.18 13.59 -26.95
CA MET A 33 24.85 13.20 -26.50
C MET A 33 24.09 12.51 -27.62
N GLU A 34 24.08 13.05 -28.84
CA GLU A 34 23.42 12.40 -29.98
C GLU A 34 23.96 10.99 -30.25
N GLN A 35 25.28 10.81 -30.17
CA GLN A 35 25.91 9.50 -30.30
C GLN A 35 25.45 8.54 -29.20
N LYS A 36 25.41 8.99 -27.94
CA LYS A 36 24.93 8.19 -26.81
C LYS A 36 23.47 7.77 -26.96
N LEU A 37 22.58 8.67 -27.41
CA LEU A 37 21.16 8.34 -27.64
C LEU A 37 20.99 7.32 -28.77
N LYS A 38 21.72 7.48 -29.88
CA LYS A 38 21.70 6.53 -30.99
C LYS A 38 22.22 5.16 -30.55
N ALA A 39 23.32 5.11 -29.79
CA ALA A 39 23.87 3.87 -29.28
C ALA A 39 22.88 3.15 -28.34
N ALA A 40 22.22 3.89 -27.45
CA ALA A 40 21.21 3.34 -26.54
C ALA A 40 19.98 2.79 -27.28
N TYR A 41 19.50 3.49 -28.30
CA TYR A 41 18.43 2.96 -29.15
C TYR A 41 18.83 1.66 -29.85
N LEU A 42 20.05 1.61 -30.43
CA LEU A 42 20.56 0.40 -31.08
C LEU A 42 20.72 -0.77 -30.10
N SER A 43 21.10 -0.50 -28.84
CA SER A 43 21.27 -1.55 -27.83
C SER A 43 19.95 -2.17 -27.35
N LYS A 44 18.80 -1.52 -27.55
CA LYS A 44 17.49 -2.11 -27.25
C LYS A 44 17.16 -3.31 -28.16
N GLY A 45 17.88 -3.47 -29.27
CA GLY A 45 17.80 -4.64 -30.14
C GLY A 45 16.58 -4.66 -31.06
N ILE A 46 16.47 -5.71 -31.89
CA ILE A 46 15.49 -5.78 -32.98
C ILE A 46 14.04 -6.03 -32.53
N SER A 47 13.86 -6.50 -31.29
CA SER A 47 12.55 -6.71 -30.67
C SER A 47 11.95 -5.43 -30.12
N TYR A 48 12.76 -4.39 -29.90
CA TYR A 48 12.27 -3.09 -29.43
C TYR A 48 11.34 -2.47 -30.47
N ARG A 49 10.22 -1.92 -29.97
CA ARG A 49 9.21 -1.23 -30.77
C ARG A 49 9.06 0.17 -30.20
N PRO A 50 9.58 1.21 -30.89
CA PRO A 50 9.36 2.59 -30.49
C PRO A 50 7.87 2.89 -30.36
N ARG A 51 7.43 3.39 -29.20
CA ARG A 51 6.09 3.95 -29.03
C ARG A 51 6.10 5.37 -29.56
N THR A 52 5.71 5.56 -30.81
CA THR A 52 5.53 6.87 -31.45
C THR A 52 4.76 6.70 -32.76
N GLU A 53 4.15 7.77 -33.26
CA GLU A 53 3.64 7.85 -34.64
C GLU A 53 4.66 8.47 -35.62
N HIS A 54 5.76 9.05 -35.11
CA HIS A 54 6.74 9.77 -35.92
C HIS A 54 7.86 8.85 -36.39
N PHE A 55 7.64 8.15 -37.50
CA PHE A 55 8.67 7.33 -38.15
C PHE A 55 9.31 8.04 -39.34
N ASN A 56 10.59 7.76 -39.57
CA ASN A 56 11.28 8.05 -40.82
C ASN A 56 10.87 7.03 -41.90
N GLU A 57 11.22 7.29 -43.17
CA GLU A 57 10.92 6.38 -44.29
C GLU A 57 11.55 4.99 -44.13
N ASP A 58 12.65 4.88 -43.39
CA ASP A 58 13.34 3.61 -43.10
C ASP A 58 12.74 2.85 -41.90
N GLY A 59 11.65 3.35 -41.31
CA GLY A 59 10.99 2.77 -40.14
C GLY A 59 11.68 3.05 -38.80
N SER A 60 12.78 3.81 -38.79
CA SER A 60 13.40 4.29 -37.54
C SER A 60 12.58 5.43 -36.92
N PRO A 61 12.58 5.59 -35.59
CA PRO A 61 11.86 6.69 -34.95
C PRO A 61 12.54 8.02 -35.30
N ARG A 62 11.73 9.02 -35.67
CA ARG A 62 12.19 10.36 -36.03
C ARG A 62 12.81 11.10 -34.85
N TYR A 63 12.29 10.86 -33.65
CA TYR A 63 12.75 11.48 -32.42
C TYR A 63 13.29 10.44 -31.46
N ILE A 64 14.41 10.76 -30.82
CA ILE A 64 15.01 9.99 -29.71
C ILE A 64 15.48 11.04 -28.71
N ASN A 65 14.95 11.02 -27.48
CA ASN A 65 15.35 11.94 -26.40
C ASN A 65 16.08 11.18 -25.28
N ARG A 66 16.40 11.86 -24.18
CA ARG A 66 17.25 11.29 -23.10
C ARG A 66 16.59 10.14 -22.37
N LEU A 67 15.27 10.04 -22.39
CA LEU A 67 14.55 8.99 -21.66
C LEU A 67 14.83 7.58 -22.20
N ILE A 68 15.43 7.44 -23.40
CA ILE A 68 15.90 6.13 -23.90
C ILE A 68 17.00 5.49 -23.02
N LEU A 69 17.65 6.32 -22.19
CA LEU A 69 18.71 5.91 -21.26
C LEU A 69 18.18 5.49 -19.89
N GLU A 70 16.89 5.72 -19.63
CA GLU A 70 16.26 5.35 -18.37
C GLU A 70 15.81 3.88 -18.41
N ASP A 71 15.54 3.35 -17.22
CA ASP A 71 15.03 2.00 -17.00
C ASP A 71 13.56 1.99 -16.59
N SER A 72 12.94 3.14 -16.29
CA SER A 72 11.51 3.22 -16.04
C SER A 72 10.72 2.96 -17.34
N PRO A 73 9.81 1.96 -17.35
CA PRO A 73 8.90 1.74 -18.49
C PRO A 73 8.08 2.99 -18.83
N TYR A 74 7.63 3.74 -17.81
CA TYR A 74 6.93 5.01 -18.02
C TYR A 74 7.79 6.03 -18.77
N LEU A 75 9.04 6.23 -18.34
CA LEU A 75 9.94 7.17 -19.03
C LEU A 75 10.29 6.70 -20.44
N LEU A 76 10.53 5.40 -20.62
CA LEU A 76 10.83 4.79 -21.91
C LEU A 76 9.69 4.92 -22.92
N GLN A 77 8.43 4.93 -22.48
CA GLN A 77 7.28 5.20 -23.35
C GLN A 77 7.37 6.58 -24.01
N HIS A 78 8.00 7.55 -23.36
CA HIS A 78 8.15 8.92 -23.84
C HIS A 78 9.50 9.17 -24.56
N ALA A 79 10.35 8.16 -24.72
CA ALA A 79 11.69 8.28 -25.30
C ALA A 79 11.68 8.75 -26.77
N HIS A 80 10.55 8.60 -27.45
CA HIS A 80 10.37 8.92 -28.86
C HIS A 80 9.37 10.04 -29.14
N ASN A 81 8.91 10.75 -28.10
CA ASN A 81 8.11 11.96 -28.32
C ASN A 81 8.98 13.08 -28.95
N PRO A 82 8.38 14.00 -29.73
CA PRO A 82 9.06 15.21 -30.23
C PRO A 82 9.59 16.16 -29.15
N VAL A 83 9.06 16.09 -27.93
CA VAL A 83 9.59 16.82 -26.76
C VAL A 83 10.98 16.29 -26.37
N ASP A 84 11.96 17.17 -26.18
CA ASP A 84 13.33 16.83 -25.75
C ASP A 84 13.40 16.58 -24.24
N TRP A 85 12.68 15.56 -23.78
CA TRP A 85 12.59 15.23 -22.36
C TRP A 85 13.95 14.97 -21.71
N TYR A 86 14.09 15.49 -20.49
CA TYR A 86 15.11 15.10 -19.53
C TYR A 86 14.51 14.23 -18.42
N PRO A 87 15.26 13.27 -17.87
CA PRO A 87 14.94 12.71 -16.57
C PRO A 87 15.19 13.75 -15.46
N TRP A 88 14.70 13.49 -14.25
CA TRP A 88 15.03 14.29 -13.06
C TRP A 88 16.55 14.24 -12.81
N SER A 89 17.27 15.30 -13.18
CA SER A 89 18.73 15.26 -13.26
C SER A 89 19.38 16.63 -13.03
N GLU A 90 20.61 16.61 -12.49
CA GLU A 90 21.43 17.82 -12.37
C GLU A 90 21.70 18.46 -13.75
N GLU A 91 21.83 17.67 -14.81
CA GLU A 91 22.03 18.17 -16.19
C GLU A 91 20.88 19.10 -16.61
N ALA A 92 19.62 18.71 -16.35
CA ALA A 92 18.44 19.50 -16.68
C ALA A 92 18.43 20.85 -15.95
N PHE A 93 18.66 20.83 -14.63
CA PHE A 93 18.68 22.05 -13.82
C PHE A 93 19.89 22.94 -14.11
N ALA A 94 21.05 22.36 -14.41
CA ALA A 94 22.22 23.12 -14.84
C ALA A 94 21.97 23.82 -16.19
N ARG A 95 21.29 23.15 -17.12
CA ARG A 95 20.86 23.75 -18.39
C ARG A 95 19.83 24.86 -18.15
N ALA A 96 18.82 24.63 -17.32
CA ALA A 96 17.80 25.62 -16.99
C ALA A 96 18.43 26.91 -16.44
N LYS A 97 19.40 26.78 -15.53
CA LYS A 97 20.16 27.92 -14.96
C LYS A 97 21.00 28.63 -16.00
N ARG A 98 21.74 27.88 -16.83
CA ARG A 98 22.62 28.44 -17.88
C ARG A 98 21.83 29.20 -18.94
N GLU A 99 20.68 28.67 -19.36
CA GLU A 99 19.84 29.28 -20.39
C GLU A 99 18.81 30.29 -19.83
N ASN A 100 18.72 30.43 -18.51
CA ASN A 100 17.68 31.20 -17.81
C ASN A 100 16.26 30.86 -18.31
N LYS A 101 15.97 29.56 -18.44
CA LYS A 101 14.67 29.05 -18.87
C LYS A 101 13.91 28.41 -17.72
N PRO A 102 12.58 28.63 -17.61
CA PRO A 102 11.76 27.89 -16.67
C PRO A 102 11.76 26.39 -17.01
N VAL A 103 11.50 25.56 -16.01
CA VAL A 103 11.34 24.11 -16.16
C VAL A 103 9.85 23.80 -16.30
N PHE A 104 9.51 22.93 -17.25
CA PHE A 104 8.22 22.25 -17.28
C PHE A 104 8.42 20.83 -16.73
N LEU A 105 7.84 20.55 -15.57
CA LEU A 105 7.91 19.27 -14.88
C LEU A 105 6.60 18.51 -15.09
N SER A 106 6.69 17.34 -15.72
CA SER A 106 5.58 16.40 -15.90
C SER A 106 5.84 15.13 -15.09
N ILE A 107 5.00 14.85 -14.09
CA ILE A 107 5.08 13.63 -13.28
C ILE A 107 3.88 12.72 -13.55
N GLY A 108 4.15 11.43 -13.71
CA GLY A 108 3.14 10.39 -13.90
C GLY A 108 3.73 9.01 -13.65
N TYR A 109 3.05 7.98 -14.14
CA TYR A 109 3.44 6.57 -13.98
C TYR A 109 2.79 5.72 -15.08
N SER A 110 3.29 4.51 -15.31
CA SER A 110 3.00 3.72 -16.53
C SER A 110 1.50 3.43 -16.72
N PRO A 111 0.74 2.95 -15.72
CA PRO A 111 -0.67 2.57 -15.86
C PRO A 111 -1.67 3.76 -15.88
N CYS A 112 -1.18 5.00 -15.86
CA CYS A 112 -2.00 6.20 -15.73
C CYS A 112 -2.67 6.58 -17.07
N HIS A 113 -3.97 6.33 -17.20
CA HIS A 113 -4.76 6.66 -18.40
C HIS A 113 -4.62 8.13 -18.84
N TRP A 114 -4.89 9.09 -17.94
CA TRP A 114 -4.80 10.52 -18.27
C TRP A 114 -3.38 10.97 -18.66
N CYS A 115 -2.35 10.23 -18.22
CA CYS A 115 -0.98 10.48 -18.61
C CYS A 115 -0.75 10.10 -20.08
N HIS A 116 -1.36 9.01 -20.56
CA HIS A 116 -1.33 8.61 -21.97
C HIS A 116 -2.19 9.52 -22.84
N VAL A 117 -3.36 9.95 -22.35
CA VAL A 117 -4.21 10.93 -23.07
C VAL A 117 -3.43 12.23 -23.29
N MET A 118 -2.83 12.78 -22.23
CA MET A 118 -2.04 14.02 -22.36
C MET A 118 -0.81 13.85 -23.26
N GLU A 119 -0.17 12.68 -23.24
CA GLU A 119 0.91 12.39 -24.17
C GLU A 119 0.44 12.43 -25.62
N LYS A 120 -0.55 11.60 -25.95
CA LYS A 120 -1.04 11.44 -27.32
C LYS A 120 -1.58 12.75 -27.88
N GLU A 121 -2.29 13.52 -27.08
CA GLU A 121 -2.91 14.77 -27.54
C GLU A 121 -1.96 15.98 -27.53
N SER A 122 -0.94 16.01 -26.65
CA SER A 122 -0.09 17.19 -26.46
C SER A 122 1.40 16.97 -26.63
N PHE A 123 1.98 15.88 -26.08
CA PHE A 123 3.43 15.66 -26.13
C PHE A 123 3.89 15.04 -27.45
N GLU A 124 3.01 14.34 -28.16
CA GLU A 124 3.24 13.84 -29.52
C GLU A 124 2.97 14.90 -30.61
N ASP A 125 2.29 16.01 -30.31
CA ASP A 125 2.06 17.10 -31.26
C ASP A 125 3.36 17.90 -31.51
N PRO A 126 3.91 17.92 -32.75
CA PRO A 126 5.17 18.60 -33.02
C PRO A 126 5.15 20.13 -32.81
N ALA A 127 3.99 20.79 -32.94
CA ALA A 127 3.87 22.23 -32.72
C ALA A 127 3.87 22.58 -31.24
N ILE A 128 3.17 21.80 -30.41
CA ILE A 128 3.23 21.94 -28.94
C ILE A 128 4.62 21.61 -28.43
N ALA A 129 5.24 20.53 -28.93
CA ALA A 129 6.60 20.16 -28.58
C ALA A 129 7.63 21.25 -28.95
N ALA A 130 7.47 21.91 -30.10
CA ALA A 130 8.33 23.03 -30.50
C ALA A 130 8.24 24.19 -29.50
N LEU A 131 7.03 24.59 -29.11
CA LEU A 131 6.82 25.64 -28.09
C LEU A 131 7.48 25.29 -26.76
N LEU A 132 7.35 24.02 -26.35
CA LEU A 132 7.88 23.53 -25.09
C LEU A 132 9.41 23.48 -25.10
N ASN A 133 10.00 22.92 -26.16
CA ASN A 133 11.45 22.81 -26.34
C ASN A 133 12.15 24.17 -26.51
N GLU A 134 11.46 25.16 -27.09
CA GLU A 134 11.99 26.51 -27.27
C GLU A 134 12.06 27.27 -25.95
N HIS A 135 10.97 27.25 -25.18
CA HIS A 135 10.78 28.16 -24.05
C HIS A 135 11.04 27.55 -22.67
N PHE A 136 11.10 26.22 -22.57
CA PHE A 136 11.22 25.50 -21.30
C PHE A 136 12.33 24.46 -21.34
N ILE A 137 12.74 23.99 -20.16
CA ILE A 137 13.44 22.71 -20.01
C ILE A 137 12.41 21.65 -19.59
N PRO A 138 11.98 20.74 -20.50
CA PRO A 138 11.07 19.65 -20.17
C PRO A 138 11.75 18.58 -19.31
N ILE A 139 11.16 18.29 -18.15
CA ILE A 139 11.56 17.18 -17.28
C ILE A 139 10.38 16.23 -17.10
N LYS A 140 10.63 14.93 -17.29
CA LYS A 140 9.66 13.85 -17.07
C LYS A 140 10.09 13.02 -15.87
N VAL A 141 9.15 12.69 -14.98
CA VAL A 141 9.43 11.90 -13.76
C VAL A 141 8.41 10.78 -13.61
N ASP A 142 8.92 9.58 -13.31
CA ASP A 142 8.12 8.47 -12.83
C ASP A 142 7.98 8.57 -11.30
N ARG A 143 6.75 8.78 -10.82
CA ARG A 143 6.48 8.88 -9.36
C ARG A 143 6.78 7.59 -8.62
N GLU A 144 6.72 6.44 -9.29
CA GLU A 144 7.01 5.16 -8.65
C GLU A 144 8.50 5.03 -8.37
N SER A 145 9.34 5.66 -9.20
CA SER A 145 10.79 5.75 -9.00
C SER A 145 11.17 6.87 -8.03
N HIS A 146 10.49 8.02 -8.10
CA HIS A 146 10.80 9.23 -7.30
C HIS A 146 9.58 9.74 -6.51
N PRO A 147 9.11 8.98 -5.50
CA PRO A 147 7.95 9.39 -4.69
C PRO A 147 8.24 10.63 -3.84
N ASP A 148 9.50 10.90 -3.51
CA ASP A 148 9.94 12.10 -2.79
C ASP A 148 9.76 13.38 -3.65
N VAL A 149 10.12 13.30 -4.93
CA VAL A 149 9.91 14.40 -5.89
C VAL A 149 8.41 14.61 -6.11
N ASP A 150 7.65 13.53 -6.30
CA ASP A 150 6.20 13.56 -6.45
C ASP A 150 5.52 14.26 -5.26
N GLN A 151 5.88 13.91 -4.02
CA GLN A 151 5.33 14.51 -2.81
C GLN A 151 5.52 16.03 -2.77
N VAL A 152 6.74 16.52 -3.03
CA VAL A 152 7.06 17.96 -2.99
C VAL A 152 6.19 18.74 -3.97
N TYR A 153 6.13 18.29 -5.22
CA TYR A 153 5.43 19.03 -6.27
C TYR A 153 3.91 18.81 -6.23
N MET A 154 3.43 17.67 -5.73
CA MET A 154 2.01 17.46 -5.46
C MET A 154 1.53 18.39 -4.36
N THR A 155 2.28 18.56 -3.26
CA THR A 155 1.99 19.56 -2.23
C THR A 155 1.91 20.96 -2.82
N ALA A 156 2.86 21.32 -3.70
CA ALA A 156 2.84 22.62 -4.38
C ALA A 156 1.57 22.81 -5.23
N VAL A 157 1.20 21.81 -6.04
CA VAL A 157 -0.03 21.86 -6.87
C VAL A 157 -1.26 21.98 -6.00
N MET A 158 -1.39 21.17 -4.94
CA MET A 158 -2.52 21.25 -4.01
C MET A 158 -2.64 22.62 -3.34
N LEU A 159 -1.52 23.25 -2.94
CA LEU A 159 -1.52 24.61 -2.38
C LEU A 159 -1.95 25.67 -3.40
N LEU A 160 -1.61 25.48 -4.67
CA LEU A 160 -1.92 26.41 -5.76
C LEU A 160 -3.37 26.29 -6.26
N THR A 161 -3.88 25.06 -6.42
CA THR A 161 -5.16 24.79 -7.10
C THR A 161 -6.26 24.34 -6.12
N GLY A 162 -5.89 23.82 -4.96
CA GLY A 162 -6.81 23.16 -4.01
C GLY A 162 -7.11 21.69 -4.33
N HIS A 163 -6.56 21.13 -5.40
CA HIS A 163 -6.74 19.73 -5.79
C HIS A 163 -5.46 19.14 -6.42
N GLY A 164 -5.25 17.84 -6.30
CA GLY A 164 -4.10 17.12 -6.86
C GLY A 164 -4.51 16.03 -7.84
N GLY A 165 -3.54 15.41 -8.49
CA GLY A 165 -3.74 14.26 -9.38
C GLY A 165 -2.68 14.14 -10.47
N TRP A 166 -2.70 13.01 -11.17
CA TRP A 166 -1.81 12.73 -12.29
C TRP A 166 -2.61 12.70 -13.61
N PRO A 167 -2.02 13.14 -14.76
CA PRO A 167 -0.66 13.66 -14.91
C PRO A 167 -0.50 14.99 -14.17
N MET A 168 0.63 15.16 -13.48
CA MET A 168 0.94 16.41 -12.78
C MET A 168 1.77 17.28 -13.70
N SER A 169 1.33 18.52 -13.90
CA SER A 169 1.97 19.54 -14.74
C SER A 169 2.41 20.72 -13.89
N SER A 170 3.71 20.91 -13.67
CA SER A 170 4.25 21.97 -12.82
C SER A 170 5.26 22.84 -13.57
N PHE A 171 5.23 24.14 -13.30
CA PHE A 171 6.16 25.11 -13.87
C PHE A 171 7.06 25.66 -12.77
N LEU A 172 8.36 25.50 -12.98
CA LEU A 172 9.38 25.81 -11.99
C LEU A 172 10.35 26.86 -12.50
N THR A 173 10.92 27.62 -11.57
CA THR A 173 12.11 28.44 -11.82
C THR A 173 13.32 27.55 -12.19
N PRO A 174 14.40 28.10 -12.77
CA PRO A 174 15.65 27.36 -13.00
C PRO A 174 16.26 26.71 -11.75
N GLN A 175 15.88 27.19 -10.56
CA GLN A 175 16.29 26.64 -9.26
C GLN A 175 15.39 25.49 -8.80
N GLY A 176 14.30 25.20 -9.52
CA GLY A 176 13.34 24.14 -9.22
C GLY A 176 12.22 24.54 -8.25
N LYS A 177 12.06 25.84 -7.95
CA LYS A 177 10.94 26.34 -7.13
C LYS A 177 9.66 26.46 -7.97
N PRO A 178 8.54 25.84 -7.57
CA PRO A 178 7.28 25.88 -8.32
C PRO A 178 6.61 27.24 -8.20
N PHE A 179 6.04 27.73 -9.30
CA PHE A 179 5.24 28.98 -9.29
C PHE A 179 3.85 28.83 -9.91
N TYR A 180 3.62 27.77 -10.68
CA TYR A 180 2.32 27.44 -11.26
C TYR A 180 2.21 25.91 -11.42
N GLY A 181 1.00 25.37 -11.41
CA GLY A 181 0.79 23.97 -11.71
C GLY A 181 -0.68 23.57 -11.74
N GLY A 182 -0.91 22.33 -12.17
CA GLY A 182 -2.21 21.69 -12.25
C GLY A 182 -2.06 20.24 -12.69
N THR A 183 -3.15 19.64 -13.16
CA THR A 183 -3.17 18.24 -13.58
C THR A 183 -3.17 18.12 -15.11
N TYR A 184 -4.26 17.60 -15.67
CA TYR A 184 -4.50 17.49 -17.10
C TYR A 184 -4.89 18.86 -17.70
N TYR A 185 -4.35 19.15 -18.88
CA TYR A 185 -4.74 20.28 -19.71
C TYR A 185 -5.04 19.79 -21.12
N THR A 186 -6.15 20.23 -21.71
CA THR A 186 -6.41 19.94 -23.13
C THR A 186 -5.35 20.62 -24.01
N PRO A 187 -5.12 20.17 -25.26
CA PRO A 187 -4.09 20.74 -26.14
C PRO A 187 -4.19 22.26 -26.31
N GLN A 188 -5.41 22.79 -26.43
CA GLN A 188 -5.66 24.22 -26.60
C GLN A 188 -5.37 25.01 -25.32
N GLN A 189 -5.76 24.47 -24.16
CA GLN A 189 -5.45 25.05 -22.86
C GLN A 189 -3.95 25.06 -22.62
N PHE A 190 -3.28 23.93 -22.90
CA PHE A 190 -1.85 23.77 -22.68
C PHE A 190 -1.03 24.70 -23.57
N THR A 191 -1.37 24.80 -24.86
CA THR A 191 -0.74 25.75 -25.80
C THR A 191 -0.84 27.18 -25.30
N SER A 192 -2.05 27.60 -24.89
CA SER A 192 -2.29 28.94 -24.37
C SER A 192 -1.48 29.20 -23.10
N LEU A 193 -1.40 28.20 -22.21
CA LEU A 193 -0.66 28.28 -20.96
C LEU A 193 0.85 28.41 -21.19
N LEU A 194 1.43 27.60 -22.09
CA LEU A 194 2.86 27.66 -22.44
C LEU A 194 3.26 29.05 -22.95
N GLN A 195 2.45 29.63 -23.84
CA GLN A 195 2.67 30.97 -24.39
C GLN A 195 2.59 32.05 -23.29
N GLN A 196 1.60 31.96 -22.42
CA GLN A 196 1.41 32.91 -21.31
C GLN A 196 2.57 32.85 -20.32
N ILE A 197 2.98 31.65 -19.89
CA ILE A 197 4.09 31.48 -18.94
C ILE A 197 5.42 31.93 -19.56
N SER A 198 5.68 31.59 -20.83
CA SER A 198 6.88 32.08 -21.56
C SER A 198 6.94 33.61 -21.62
N ARG A 199 5.79 34.26 -21.87
CA ARG A 199 5.70 35.73 -21.84
C ARG A 199 5.93 36.30 -20.44
N LEU A 200 5.27 35.74 -19.43
CA LEU A 200 5.41 36.18 -18.03
C LEU A 200 6.84 36.03 -17.53
N TRP A 201 7.53 34.94 -17.88
CA TRP A 201 8.94 34.76 -17.53
C TRP A 201 9.83 35.83 -18.15
N ARG A 202 9.64 36.17 -19.44
CA ARG A 202 10.44 37.20 -20.12
C ARG A 202 10.13 38.63 -19.65
N GLU A 203 8.86 38.95 -19.43
CA GLU A 203 8.42 40.32 -19.13
C GLU A 203 8.43 40.65 -17.63
N ARG A 204 8.22 39.64 -16.76
CA ARG A 204 8.01 39.82 -15.32
C ARG A 204 8.73 38.77 -14.46
N GLN A 205 9.94 38.37 -14.84
CA GLN A 205 10.72 37.33 -14.15
C GLN A 205 10.76 37.51 -12.61
N LYS A 206 11.02 38.73 -12.12
CA LYS A 206 11.11 39.02 -10.68
C LYS A 206 9.80 38.76 -9.93
N ASP A 207 8.66 39.02 -10.57
CA ASP A 207 7.34 38.76 -9.97
C ASP A 207 7.11 37.24 -9.87
N VAL A 208 7.50 36.49 -10.90
CA VAL A 208 7.44 35.03 -10.93
C VAL A 208 8.35 34.41 -9.86
N GLU A 209 9.59 34.88 -9.74
CA GLU A 209 10.55 34.41 -8.73
C GLU A 209 10.04 34.68 -7.31
N LYS A 210 9.44 35.86 -7.06
CA LYS A 210 8.81 36.18 -5.78
C LYS A 210 7.65 35.24 -5.45
N GLN A 211 6.81 34.93 -6.43
CA GLN A 211 5.73 33.96 -6.25
C GLN A 211 6.29 32.56 -6.00
N ALA A 212 7.32 32.15 -6.74
CA ALA A 212 7.99 30.87 -6.55
C ALA A 212 8.55 30.72 -5.13
N GLU A 213 9.14 31.78 -4.59
CA GLU A 213 9.63 31.80 -3.20
C GLU A 213 8.49 31.60 -2.19
N GLN A 214 7.36 32.28 -2.39
CA GLN A 214 6.21 32.14 -1.50
C GLN A 214 5.62 30.72 -1.50
N VAL A 215 5.51 30.11 -2.68
CA VAL A 215 5.05 28.73 -2.81
C VAL A 215 6.09 27.79 -2.20
N ALA A 216 7.37 28.01 -2.45
CA ALA A 216 8.44 27.19 -1.90
C ALA A 216 8.45 27.18 -0.37
N SER A 217 8.40 28.35 0.28
CA SER A 217 8.32 28.43 1.73
C SER A 217 7.04 27.79 2.29
N ALA A 218 5.91 27.86 1.56
CA ALA A 218 4.67 27.21 1.98
C ALA A 218 4.76 25.67 1.88
N VAL A 219 5.42 25.15 0.85
CA VAL A 219 5.68 23.70 0.68
C VAL A 219 6.65 23.21 1.75
N GLU A 220 7.74 23.92 2.01
CA GLU A 220 8.70 23.59 3.07
C GLU A 220 8.02 23.56 4.44
N ALA A 221 7.17 24.56 4.73
CA ALA A 221 6.39 24.58 5.97
C ALA A 221 5.36 23.45 6.05
N SER A 222 4.73 23.08 4.93
CA SER A 222 3.78 21.97 4.88
C SER A 222 4.46 20.61 5.06
N ASN A 223 5.67 20.42 4.52
CA ASN A 223 6.43 19.18 4.64
C ASN A 223 7.20 19.07 5.97
N SER A 224 7.08 20.07 6.85
CA SER A 224 7.63 20.06 8.20
C SER A 224 6.60 19.49 9.19
N LEU A 225 7.09 18.78 10.20
CA LEU A 225 6.20 18.16 11.17
C LEU A 225 5.56 19.20 12.09
N ALA A 226 4.23 19.17 12.23
CA ALA A 226 3.50 20.18 13.00
C ALA A 226 3.73 20.05 14.52
N GLY A 227 3.85 21.19 15.20
CA GLY A 227 3.87 21.30 16.67
C GLY A 227 5.07 20.63 17.36
N GLU A 228 5.16 20.82 18.67
CA GLU A 228 6.15 20.13 19.52
C GLU A 228 5.62 18.75 19.94
N ALA A 229 6.56 17.80 20.15
CA ALA A 229 6.21 16.46 20.60
C ALA A 229 5.48 16.47 21.94
N LYS A 230 4.41 15.68 22.05
CA LYS A 230 3.58 15.60 23.27
C LYS A 230 2.96 14.22 23.42
N ALA A 231 2.49 13.91 24.63
CA ALA A 231 1.70 12.70 24.85
C ALA A 231 0.41 12.76 24.02
N LEU A 232 0.12 11.67 23.30
CA LEU A 232 -1.09 11.54 22.50
C LEU A 232 -2.30 11.32 23.42
N ASP A 233 -3.39 12.07 23.19
CA ASP A 233 -4.68 11.77 23.82
C ASP A 233 -5.25 10.44 23.28
N ARG A 234 -5.54 9.51 24.19
CA ARG A 234 -6.09 8.19 23.85
C ARG A 234 -7.49 8.27 23.23
N SER A 235 -8.23 9.36 23.47
CA SER A 235 -9.56 9.57 22.87
C SER A 235 -9.53 9.74 21.34
N VAL A 236 -8.34 9.99 20.76
CA VAL A 236 -8.17 10.29 19.34
C VAL A 236 -8.55 9.11 18.43
N ILE A 237 -8.40 7.87 18.90
CA ILE A 237 -8.78 6.67 18.16
C ILE A 237 -10.30 6.66 17.95
N GLY A 238 -11.07 6.85 19.02
CA GLY A 238 -12.53 6.98 18.93
C GLY A 238 -12.95 8.16 18.05
N SER A 239 -12.27 9.30 18.19
CA SER A 239 -12.52 10.50 17.37
C SER A 239 -12.30 10.26 15.87
N ALA A 240 -11.33 9.41 15.51
CA ALA A 240 -11.10 8.99 14.13
C ALA A 240 -12.27 8.13 13.62
N VAL A 241 -12.68 7.11 14.37
CA VAL A 241 -13.82 6.24 14.01
C VAL A 241 -15.12 7.05 13.87
N ASP A 242 -15.40 7.95 14.80
CA ASP A 242 -16.57 8.84 14.73
C ASP A 242 -16.55 9.74 13.48
N SER A 243 -15.36 10.19 13.07
CA SER A 243 -15.18 10.98 11.86
C SER A 243 -15.42 10.15 10.60
N MET A 244 -14.95 8.90 10.57
CA MET A 244 -15.22 7.96 9.48
C MET A 244 -16.72 7.70 9.37
N HIS A 245 -17.38 7.45 10.50
CA HIS A 245 -18.83 7.21 10.56
C HIS A 245 -19.65 8.37 9.99
N ARG A 246 -19.27 9.63 10.26
CA ARG A 246 -19.96 10.81 9.68
C ARG A 246 -19.93 10.86 8.15
N THR A 247 -18.97 10.20 7.52
CA THR A 247 -18.81 10.16 6.06
C THR A 247 -19.17 8.81 5.45
N PHE A 248 -19.53 7.84 6.30
CA PHE A 248 -19.85 6.49 5.90
C PHE A 248 -21.16 6.46 5.11
N ASP A 249 -21.15 5.68 4.05
CA ASP A 249 -22.30 5.45 3.20
C ASP A 249 -22.96 4.13 3.59
N GLU A 250 -24.07 4.20 4.31
CA GLU A 250 -24.81 3.02 4.76
C GLU A 250 -25.46 2.23 3.61
N ILE A 251 -25.63 2.85 2.43
CA ILE A 251 -26.32 2.23 1.29
C ILE A 251 -25.35 1.51 0.37
N GLN A 252 -24.23 2.14 0.00
CA GLN A 252 -23.24 1.56 -0.92
C GLN A 252 -21.93 1.16 -0.24
N GLY A 253 -21.81 1.33 1.08
CA GLY A 253 -20.52 1.18 1.78
C GLY A 253 -19.49 2.22 1.34
N GLY A 254 -18.33 2.24 1.99
CA GLY A 254 -17.28 3.22 1.73
C GLY A 254 -17.57 4.58 2.33
N PHE A 255 -16.79 5.57 1.88
CA PHE A 255 -16.75 6.90 2.52
C PHE A 255 -16.78 8.01 1.48
N GLY A 256 -17.70 8.96 1.66
CA GLY A 256 -17.87 10.10 0.77
C GLY A 256 -18.66 9.79 -0.50
N GLN A 257 -18.43 10.59 -1.53
CA GLN A 257 -19.12 10.54 -2.83
C GLN A 257 -18.19 10.01 -3.92
N ALA A 258 -18.69 9.89 -5.16
CA ALA A 258 -17.88 9.55 -6.33
C ALA A 258 -16.80 10.62 -6.63
N PRO A 259 -15.59 10.24 -7.10
CA PRO A 259 -15.11 8.86 -7.24
C PRO A 259 -14.82 8.20 -5.89
N LYS A 260 -15.06 6.89 -5.78
CA LYS A 260 -14.89 6.12 -4.54
C LYS A 260 -13.58 5.34 -4.53
N PHE A 261 -12.82 5.51 -3.44
CA PHE A 261 -11.57 4.81 -3.15
C PHE A 261 -11.76 3.84 -1.99
N PRO A 262 -11.09 2.67 -1.99
CA PRO A 262 -11.20 1.70 -0.89
C PRO A 262 -10.80 2.24 0.49
N ARG A 263 -9.86 3.20 0.56
CA ARG A 263 -9.38 3.81 1.82
C ARG A 263 -8.82 2.77 2.78
N GLU A 264 -7.88 1.96 2.31
CA GLU A 264 -7.30 0.81 3.02
C GLU A 264 -6.81 1.13 4.44
N PRO A 265 -6.12 2.26 4.71
CA PRO A 265 -5.72 2.63 6.08
C PRO A 265 -6.90 2.81 7.05
N TRP A 266 -8.06 3.27 6.56
CA TRP A 266 -9.28 3.40 7.36
C TRP A 266 -9.85 2.01 7.68
N LEU A 267 -9.89 1.13 6.68
CA LEU A 267 -10.35 -0.25 6.87
C LEU A 267 -9.49 -1.02 7.88
N TYR A 268 -8.17 -0.80 7.90
CA TYR A 268 -7.31 -1.35 8.96
C TYR A 268 -7.67 -0.84 10.35
N LEU A 269 -7.97 0.46 10.50
CA LEU A 269 -8.39 1.00 11.79
C LEU A 269 -9.75 0.44 12.23
N LEU A 270 -10.71 0.36 11.31
CA LEU A 270 -12.02 -0.22 11.61
C LEU A 270 -11.92 -1.69 12.03
N LEU A 271 -11.07 -2.46 11.35
CA LEU A 271 -10.75 -3.84 11.70
C LEU A 271 -10.10 -3.94 13.09
N ASP A 272 -9.09 -3.10 13.39
CA ASP A 272 -8.45 -3.07 14.72
C ASP A 272 -9.48 -2.78 15.81
N GLN A 273 -10.35 -1.79 15.61
CA GLN A 273 -11.34 -1.41 16.62
C GLN A 273 -12.44 -2.47 16.79
N ALA A 274 -12.86 -3.10 15.68
CA ALA A 274 -13.79 -4.22 15.73
C ALA A 274 -13.19 -5.42 16.49
N GLU A 275 -11.91 -5.74 16.29
CA GLU A 275 -11.25 -6.87 16.97
C GLU A 275 -10.85 -6.55 18.43
N ARG A 276 -10.35 -5.34 18.70
CA ARG A 276 -9.81 -4.95 20.00
C ARG A 276 -10.88 -4.63 21.04
N SER A 277 -11.98 -4.03 20.59
CA SER A 277 -13.01 -3.45 21.46
C SER A 277 -14.43 -3.94 21.15
N ASP A 278 -14.58 -4.93 20.27
CA ASP A 278 -15.88 -5.42 19.77
C ASP A 278 -16.79 -4.28 19.28
N HIS A 279 -16.17 -3.27 18.63
CA HIS A 279 -16.85 -2.04 18.23
C HIS A 279 -17.80 -2.29 17.05
N ARG A 280 -19.06 -2.63 17.36
CA ARG A 280 -20.07 -3.06 16.37
C ARG A 280 -20.28 -2.09 15.21
N GLN A 281 -20.26 -0.78 15.46
CA GLN A 281 -20.40 0.22 14.40
C GLN A 281 -19.18 0.25 13.46
N ALA A 282 -17.97 0.01 13.97
CA ALA A 282 -16.77 -0.08 13.14
C ALA A 282 -16.81 -1.34 12.29
N LEU A 283 -17.28 -2.45 12.87
CA LEU A 283 -17.53 -3.68 12.14
C LEU A 283 -18.58 -3.51 11.04
N GLN A 284 -19.71 -2.84 11.32
CA GLN A 284 -20.74 -2.58 10.32
C GLN A 284 -20.18 -1.77 9.14
N MET A 285 -19.46 -0.67 9.44
CA MET A 285 -18.81 0.12 8.39
C MET A 285 -17.85 -0.71 7.53
N LEU A 286 -17.05 -1.57 8.18
CA LEU A 286 -16.12 -2.46 7.51
C LEU A 286 -16.85 -3.47 6.63
N GLU A 287 -17.81 -4.24 7.17
CA GLU A 287 -18.50 -5.30 6.45
C GLU A 287 -19.29 -4.77 5.26
N THR A 288 -20.07 -3.69 5.43
CA THR A 288 -20.82 -3.09 4.32
C THR A 288 -19.88 -2.58 3.23
N THR A 289 -18.76 -1.94 3.59
CA THR A 289 -17.78 -1.47 2.59
C THR A 289 -17.14 -2.63 1.83
N LEU A 290 -16.70 -3.67 2.54
CA LEU A 290 -16.08 -4.85 1.92
C LEU A 290 -17.07 -5.64 1.04
N ASP A 291 -18.32 -5.74 1.45
CA ASP A 291 -19.37 -6.42 0.71
C ASP A 291 -19.65 -5.71 -0.64
N HIS A 292 -19.89 -4.40 -0.62
CA HIS A 292 -20.17 -3.64 -1.84
C HIS A 292 -18.97 -3.59 -2.78
N MET A 293 -17.74 -3.45 -2.28
CA MET A 293 -16.56 -3.53 -3.14
C MET A 293 -16.39 -4.92 -3.78
N ALA A 294 -16.65 -6.01 -3.03
CA ALA A 294 -16.50 -7.36 -3.53
C ALA A 294 -17.55 -7.73 -4.60
N ARG A 295 -18.75 -7.15 -4.51
CA ARG A 295 -19.83 -7.34 -5.48
C ARG A 295 -19.71 -6.39 -6.67
N GLY A 296 -19.15 -5.20 -6.49
CA GLY A 296 -18.99 -4.19 -7.52
C GLY A 296 -18.06 -4.61 -8.67
N GLY A 297 -18.03 -3.78 -9.71
CA GLY A 297 -17.11 -3.91 -10.83
C GLY A 297 -15.67 -3.49 -10.51
N ILE A 298 -15.44 -2.83 -9.35
CA ILE A 298 -14.09 -2.62 -8.81
C ILE A 298 -13.35 -3.93 -8.53
N TYR A 299 -14.06 -5.01 -8.24
CA TYR A 299 -13.48 -6.34 -8.10
C TYR A 299 -13.66 -7.13 -9.41
N ASP A 300 -12.56 -7.62 -9.98
CA ASP A 300 -12.62 -8.43 -11.21
C ASP A 300 -13.27 -9.79 -10.93
N GLN A 301 -14.56 -9.88 -11.25
CA GLN A 301 -15.38 -11.05 -10.98
C GLN A 301 -14.86 -12.34 -11.63
N VAL A 302 -14.10 -12.23 -12.73
CA VAL A 302 -13.59 -13.35 -13.53
C VAL A 302 -12.18 -13.76 -13.08
N GLY A 303 -11.25 -12.81 -13.05
CA GLY A 303 -9.84 -13.06 -12.74
C GLY A 303 -9.47 -12.97 -11.27
N GLY A 304 -10.28 -12.29 -10.47
CA GLY A 304 -9.90 -11.84 -9.13
C GLY A 304 -9.00 -10.61 -9.17
N GLY A 305 -8.73 -10.08 -7.98
CA GLY A 305 -8.00 -8.83 -7.79
C GLY A 305 -8.87 -7.58 -8.01
N PHE A 306 -8.42 -6.49 -7.42
CA PHE A 306 -9.11 -5.21 -7.39
C PHE A 306 -8.53 -4.22 -8.39
N HIS A 307 -9.41 -3.48 -9.04
CA HIS A 307 -9.09 -2.25 -9.71
C HIS A 307 -8.82 -1.13 -8.68
N ARG A 308 -8.09 -0.09 -9.06
CA ARG A 308 -7.55 0.90 -8.12
C ARG A 308 -8.63 1.70 -7.37
N TYR A 309 -9.67 2.12 -8.08
CA TYR A 309 -10.80 2.86 -7.52
C TYR A 309 -11.99 2.84 -8.50
N SER A 310 -13.12 3.34 -8.06
CA SER A 310 -14.35 3.42 -8.86
C SER A 310 -14.71 4.86 -9.19
N THR A 311 -15.11 5.12 -10.43
CA THR A 311 -15.51 6.46 -10.90
C THR A 311 -16.90 6.84 -10.45
N ASP A 312 -17.75 5.85 -10.17
CA ASP A 312 -19.14 6.04 -9.78
C ASP A 312 -19.35 5.75 -8.28
N TYR A 313 -20.60 5.88 -7.86
CA TYR A 313 -21.00 5.84 -6.46
C TYR A 313 -21.26 4.39 -5.99
N GLU A 314 -21.60 3.51 -6.92
CA GLU A 314 -22.05 2.13 -6.73
C GLU A 314 -20.92 1.10 -6.72
N TRP A 315 -19.67 1.52 -6.90
CA TRP A 315 -18.50 0.64 -7.12
C TRP A 315 -18.56 -0.16 -8.43
N LEU A 316 -19.39 0.25 -9.40
CA LEU A 316 -19.65 -0.51 -10.61
C LEU A 316 -18.62 -0.19 -11.70
N VAL A 317 -18.30 1.08 -11.93
CA VAL A 317 -17.38 1.49 -12.99
C VAL A 317 -15.99 1.71 -12.38
N PRO A 318 -15.02 0.81 -12.62
CA PRO A 318 -13.66 0.99 -12.15
C PRO A 318 -12.87 1.92 -13.08
N HIS A 319 -11.81 2.51 -12.54
CA HIS A 319 -10.61 2.72 -13.33
C HIS A 319 -9.84 1.42 -13.41
N PHE A 320 -9.72 0.83 -14.60
CA PHE A 320 -9.37 -0.59 -14.80
C PHE A 320 -7.92 -0.97 -14.45
N GLU A 321 -7.11 0.00 -14.05
CA GLU A 321 -5.78 -0.18 -13.48
C GLU A 321 -5.80 -1.11 -12.26
N LYS A 322 -4.83 -2.04 -12.16
CA LYS A 322 -4.62 -2.84 -10.94
C LYS A 322 -3.21 -2.65 -10.41
N MET A 323 -3.11 -2.22 -9.16
CA MET A 323 -1.83 -1.99 -8.49
C MET A 323 -1.52 -3.09 -7.48
N LEU A 324 -0.25 -3.47 -7.37
CA LEU A 324 0.22 -4.47 -6.41
C LEU A 324 -0.13 -4.10 -4.96
N TYR A 325 0.04 -2.82 -4.59
CA TYR A 325 -0.25 -2.37 -3.23
C TYR A 325 -1.74 -2.49 -2.87
N ASN A 326 -2.67 -2.27 -3.81
CA ASN A 326 -4.10 -2.47 -3.55
C ASN A 326 -4.37 -3.97 -3.30
N GLN A 327 -3.77 -4.86 -4.10
CA GLN A 327 -3.93 -6.30 -3.90
C GLN A 327 -3.41 -6.75 -2.54
N ALA A 328 -2.23 -6.26 -2.17
CA ALA A 328 -1.59 -6.60 -0.90
C ALA A 328 -2.44 -6.14 0.30
N HIS A 329 -2.91 -4.90 0.31
CA HIS A 329 -3.70 -4.39 1.43
C HIS A 329 -5.11 -4.98 1.49
N LEU A 330 -5.83 -5.02 0.37
CA LEU A 330 -7.19 -5.55 0.35
C LEU A 330 -7.22 -7.04 0.68
N SER A 331 -6.29 -7.86 0.15
CA SER A 331 -6.24 -9.28 0.52
C SER A 331 -6.01 -9.48 2.02
N ARG A 332 -5.15 -8.68 2.67
CA ARG A 332 -4.98 -8.68 4.13
C ARG A 332 -6.26 -8.30 4.86
N ILE A 333 -6.92 -7.21 4.44
CA ILE A 333 -8.15 -6.71 5.07
C ILE A 333 -9.27 -7.74 4.96
N TYR A 334 -9.54 -8.29 3.77
CA TYR A 334 -10.56 -9.30 3.56
C TYR A 334 -10.25 -10.60 4.34
N LEU A 335 -8.98 -11.01 4.39
CA LEU A 335 -8.57 -12.18 5.17
C LEU A 335 -8.81 -11.98 6.68
N SER A 336 -8.44 -10.83 7.21
CA SER A 336 -8.70 -10.51 8.62
C SER A 336 -10.17 -10.31 8.92
N ALA A 337 -10.95 -9.71 8.00
CA ALA A 337 -12.39 -9.60 8.12
C ALA A 337 -13.04 -10.98 8.14
N TRP A 338 -12.65 -11.90 7.25
CA TRP A 338 -13.08 -13.30 7.32
C TRP A 338 -12.73 -13.94 8.66
N ARG A 339 -11.49 -13.75 9.14
CA ARG A 339 -11.06 -14.30 10.43
C ARG A 339 -11.95 -13.81 11.57
N LEU A 340 -12.40 -12.55 11.52
CA LEU A 340 -13.24 -11.93 12.54
C LEU A 340 -14.72 -12.33 12.42
N THR A 341 -15.26 -12.40 11.20
CA THR A 341 -16.71 -12.53 10.95
C THR A 341 -17.13 -13.92 10.51
N GLY A 342 -16.21 -14.76 10.06
CA GLY A 342 -16.48 -16.06 9.44
C GLY A 342 -17.24 -15.98 8.10
N ARG A 343 -17.43 -14.79 7.50
CA ARG A 343 -18.12 -14.66 6.20
C ARG A 343 -17.25 -15.22 5.07
N GLU A 344 -17.62 -16.38 4.53
CA GLU A 344 -16.82 -17.11 3.54
C GLU A 344 -16.56 -16.31 2.25
N GLN A 345 -17.46 -15.40 1.88
CA GLN A 345 -17.26 -14.48 0.75
C GLN A 345 -15.96 -13.66 0.91
N PHE A 346 -15.60 -13.22 2.12
CA PHE A 346 -14.38 -12.47 2.37
C PHE A 346 -13.12 -13.35 2.18
N ARG A 347 -13.15 -14.61 2.65
CA ARG A 347 -12.08 -15.59 2.38
C ARG A 347 -11.89 -15.79 0.88
N ARG A 348 -13.00 -15.95 0.16
CA ARG A 348 -13.01 -16.17 -1.28
C ARG A 348 -12.38 -15.00 -2.03
N VAL A 349 -12.75 -13.76 -1.69
CA VAL A 349 -12.18 -12.53 -2.29
C VAL A 349 -10.67 -12.43 -2.02
N ALA A 350 -10.24 -12.65 -0.77
CA ALA A 350 -8.82 -12.65 -0.42
C ALA A 350 -8.03 -13.71 -1.21
N THR A 351 -8.51 -14.96 -1.22
CA THR A 351 -7.88 -16.10 -1.91
C THR A 351 -7.77 -15.84 -3.41
N ARG A 352 -8.85 -15.43 -4.07
CA ARG A 352 -8.85 -15.15 -5.51
C ARG A 352 -7.96 -13.96 -5.89
N THR A 353 -7.82 -12.98 -5.01
CA THR A 353 -6.88 -11.85 -5.19
C THR A 353 -5.43 -12.33 -5.12
N LEU A 354 -5.09 -13.19 -4.15
CA LEU A 354 -3.76 -13.80 -4.05
C LEU A 354 -3.45 -14.73 -5.23
N ASP A 355 -4.43 -15.50 -5.68
CA ASP A 355 -4.29 -16.39 -6.83
C ASP A 355 -4.12 -15.62 -8.15
N TYR A 356 -4.73 -14.44 -8.28
CA TYR A 356 -4.44 -13.49 -9.36
C TYR A 356 -2.97 -13.08 -9.34
N ILE A 357 -2.43 -12.71 -8.16
CA ILE A 357 -1.03 -12.33 -8.05
C ILE A 357 -0.08 -13.46 -8.46
N LEU A 358 -0.34 -14.69 -7.98
CA LEU A 358 0.47 -15.87 -8.35
C LEU A 358 0.44 -16.15 -9.85
N ARG A 359 -0.74 -15.97 -10.47
CA ARG A 359 -0.96 -16.30 -11.88
C ARG A 359 -0.40 -15.26 -12.85
N GLU A 360 -0.55 -13.97 -12.53
CA GLU A 360 -0.36 -12.88 -13.51
C GLU A 360 0.74 -11.89 -13.11
N MET A 361 1.00 -11.74 -11.81
CA MET A 361 1.86 -10.69 -11.25
C MET A 361 3.15 -11.21 -10.61
N THR A 362 3.53 -12.47 -10.84
CA THR A 362 4.71 -13.09 -10.20
C THR A 362 5.85 -13.28 -11.20
N LEU A 363 7.04 -12.82 -10.86
CA LEU A 363 8.28 -13.11 -11.59
C LEU A 363 8.71 -14.57 -11.29
N PRO A 364 8.99 -15.43 -12.29
CA PRO A 364 9.34 -16.82 -12.06
C PRO A 364 10.56 -17.04 -11.14
N GLU A 365 11.51 -16.11 -11.11
CA GLU A 365 12.70 -16.12 -10.25
C GLU A 365 12.36 -15.76 -8.79
N GLY A 366 11.30 -14.97 -8.58
CA GLY A 366 10.85 -14.46 -7.30
C GLY A 366 10.55 -12.96 -7.37
N GLY A 367 9.63 -12.49 -6.52
CA GLY A 367 9.15 -11.10 -6.56
C GLY A 367 7.88 -10.94 -7.37
N PHE A 368 7.28 -9.76 -7.23
CA PHE A 368 5.98 -9.40 -7.78
C PHE A 368 6.08 -8.11 -8.60
N TYR A 369 5.45 -8.13 -9.78
CA TYR A 369 5.34 -7.01 -10.70
C TYR A 369 4.46 -5.89 -10.11
N SER A 370 4.69 -4.65 -10.54
CA SER A 370 4.15 -3.47 -9.87
C SER A 370 2.67 -3.21 -10.20
N ALA A 371 2.27 -3.36 -11.46
CA ALA A 371 0.92 -3.02 -11.91
C ALA A 371 0.51 -3.65 -13.25
N THR A 372 -0.79 -3.57 -13.56
CA THR A 372 -1.34 -3.72 -14.93
C THR A 372 -2.09 -2.46 -15.33
N ASP A 373 -1.88 -2.04 -16.58
CA ASP A 373 -2.49 -0.88 -17.23
C ASP A 373 -4.03 -0.94 -17.25
N ALA A 374 -4.65 0.24 -17.31
CA ALA A 374 -6.10 0.36 -17.50
C ALA A 374 -6.51 0.12 -18.96
N ASP A 375 -5.61 0.45 -19.90
CA ASP A 375 -5.87 0.40 -21.33
C ASP A 375 -5.45 -0.95 -21.94
N SER A 376 -6.27 -1.45 -22.87
CA SER A 376 -5.87 -2.49 -23.83
C SER A 376 -6.33 -2.10 -25.22
N GLU A 377 -5.45 -2.26 -26.22
CA GLU A 377 -5.70 -1.83 -27.60
C GLU A 377 -6.06 -0.33 -27.73
N GLY A 378 -5.65 0.50 -26.75
CA GLY A 378 -5.92 1.94 -26.72
C GLY A 378 -7.32 2.32 -26.21
N GLU A 379 -8.08 1.37 -25.68
CA GLU A 379 -9.38 1.58 -25.01
C GLU A 379 -9.28 1.16 -23.53
N GLU A 380 -9.75 2.02 -22.61
CA GLU A 380 -9.80 1.71 -21.18
C GLU A 380 -10.79 0.54 -20.93
N GLY A 381 -10.35 -0.49 -20.21
CA GLY A 381 -11.23 -1.58 -19.76
C GLY A 381 -11.66 -2.62 -20.80
N LEU A 382 -11.32 -2.46 -22.09
CA LEU A 382 -11.73 -3.36 -23.18
C LEU A 382 -11.46 -4.85 -22.88
N PHE A 383 -10.34 -5.15 -22.23
CA PHE A 383 -9.97 -6.50 -21.83
C PHE A 383 -10.99 -7.15 -20.86
N PHE A 384 -11.61 -6.37 -19.99
CA PHE A 384 -12.41 -6.82 -18.86
C PHE A 384 -13.92 -6.92 -19.13
N VAL A 385 -14.43 -6.16 -20.11
CA VAL A 385 -15.87 -6.06 -20.38
C VAL A 385 -16.39 -7.11 -21.36
N TRP A 386 -17.69 -7.40 -21.30
CA TRP A 386 -18.33 -8.50 -22.05
C TRP A 386 -19.63 -8.08 -22.73
N THR A 387 -19.87 -8.60 -23.94
CA THR A 387 -21.24 -8.62 -24.50
C THR A 387 -21.98 -9.88 -24.06
N MET A 388 -23.30 -9.84 -24.08
CA MET A 388 -24.13 -11.01 -23.75
C MET A 388 -23.84 -12.18 -24.71
N GLU A 389 -23.61 -11.89 -26.00
CA GLU A 389 -23.26 -12.88 -27.02
C GLU A 389 -21.91 -13.54 -26.74
N GLN A 390 -20.92 -12.78 -26.25
CA GLN A 390 -19.63 -13.33 -25.87
C GLN A 390 -19.75 -14.33 -24.71
N ILE A 391 -20.61 -14.04 -23.73
CA ILE A 391 -20.88 -14.94 -22.60
C ILE A 391 -21.60 -16.20 -23.10
N SER A 392 -22.64 -16.05 -23.91
CA SER A 392 -23.37 -17.18 -24.50
C SER A 392 -22.50 -18.06 -25.41
N ALA A 393 -21.53 -17.48 -26.11
CA ALA A 393 -20.58 -18.24 -26.93
C ALA A 393 -19.50 -18.96 -26.10
N ALA A 394 -19.16 -18.43 -24.92
CA ALA A 394 -18.12 -18.99 -24.06
C ALA A 394 -18.61 -20.15 -23.19
N LEU A 395 -19.89 -20.14 -22.81
CA LEU A 395 -20.47 -21.03 -21.79
C LEU A 395 -21.52 -21.98 -22.36
N ALA A 396 -21.76 -23.09 -21.65
CA ALA A 396 -22.93 -23.93 -21.94
C ALA A 396 -24.23 -23.15 -21.66
N PRO A 397 -25.36 -23.44 -22.31
CA PRO A 397 -26.58 -22.63 -22.19
C PRO A 397 -27.05 -22.36 -20.75
N GLN A 398 -27.02 -23.37 -19.88
CA GLN A 398 -27.38 -23.21 -18.46
C GLN A 398 -26.40 -22.33 -17.67
N ASP A 399 -25.11 -22.44 -17.97
CA ASP A 399 -24.06 -21.63 -17.34
C ASP A 399 -24.12 -20.18 -17.84
N ALA A 400 -24.46 -19.97 -19.11
CA ALA A 400 -24.68 -18.64 -19.66
C ALA A 400 -25.90 -17.94 -19.03
N GLU A 401 -27.01 -18.67 -18.87
CA GLU A 401 -28.21 -18.15 -18.19
C GLU A 401 -27.91 -17.77 -16.74
N LEU A 402 -27.24 -18.66 -15.99
CA LEU A 402 -26.82 -18.38 -14.62
C LEU A 402 -25.86 -17.19 -14.55
N ALA A 403 -24.85 -17.12 -15.43
CA ALA A 403 -23.90 -16.02 -15.47
C ALA A 403 -24.59 -14.68 -15.78
N ASN A 404 -25.51 -14.67 -16.74
CA ASN A 404 -26.23 -13.45 -17.11
C ASN A 404 -27.11 -12.95 -15.96
N SER A 405 -27.78 -13.86 -15.25
CA SER A 405 -28.60 -13.54 -14.07
C SER A 405 -27.75 -13.00 -12.91
N LEU A 406 -26.70 -13.73 -12.52
CA LEU A 406 -25.82 -13.37 -11.40
C LEU A 406 -25.10 -12.04 -11.65
N TYR A 407 -24.59 -11.85 -12.87
CA TYR A 407 -23.76 -10.69 -13.20
C TYR A 407 -24.53 -9.48 -13.73
N GLY A 408 -25.87 -9.53 -13.73
CA GLY A 408 -26.70 -8.44 -14.24
C GLY A 408 -26.43 -8.10 -15.70
N VAL A 409 -26.08 -9.09 -16.52
CA VAL A 409 -25.69 -8.87 -17.92
C VAL A 409 -26.93 -8.52 -18.74
N THR A 410 -26.87 -7.41 -19.47
CA THR A 410 -27.92 -7.00 -20.39
C THR A 410 -27.38 -6.87 -21.82
N SER A 411 -28.28 -6.93 -22.81
CA SER A 411 -27.93 -6.69 -24.21
C SER A 411 -27.53 -5.23 -24.49
N ARG A 412 -27.99 -4.28 -23.66
CA ARG A 412 -27.61 -2.85 -23.76
C ARG A 412 -26.22 -2.58 -23.19
N GLY A 413 -25.78 -3.38 -22.22
CA GLY A 413 -24.57 -3.10 -21.46
C GLY A 413 -24.78 -2.07 -20.34
N ASN A 414 -23.83 -2.04 -19.41
CA ASN A 414 -23.72 -1.05 -18.33
C ASN A 414 -22.50 -0.13 -18.50
N PHE A 415 -21.66 -0.35 -19.52
CA PHE A 415 -20.48 0.45 -19.84
C PHE A 415 -20.22 0.42 -21.36
N GLU A 416 -20.39 1.56 -22.03
CA GLU A 416 -20.08 1.73 -23.47
C GLU A 416 -20.65 0.63 -24.40
N GLY A 417 -21.88 0.17 -24.13
CA GLY A 417 -22.52 -0.90 -24.92
C GLY A 417 -22.07 -2.32 -24.57
N ARG A 418 -21.22 -2.47 -23.54
CA ARG A 418 -20.72 -3.73 -22.99
C ARG A 418 -21.04 -3.82 -21.49
N ASN A 419 -20.77 -4.96 -20.87
CA ASN A 419 -21.05 -5.22 -19.46
C ASN A 419 -19.75 -5.37 -18.67
N ILE A 420 -19.60 -4.55 -17.65
CA ILE A 420 -18.76 -4.83 -16.49
C ILE A 420 -19.52 -5.84 -15.63
N LEU A 421 -18.89 -6.99 -15.39
CA LEU A 421 -19.49 -8.03 -14.56
C LEU A 421 -19.40 -7.61 -13.09
N HIS A 422 -20.54 -7.63 -12.41
CA HIS A 422 -20.70 -7.28 -10.99
C HIS A 422 -21.83 -8.15 -10.43
N LEU A 423 -21.83 -8.47 -9.14
CA LEU A 423 -22.91 -9.22 -8.51
C LEU A 423 -24.03 -8.27 -8.10
N ASN A 424 -25.26 -8.51 -8.58
CA ASN A 424 -26.43 -7.69 -8.22
C ASN A 424 -26.79 -7.78 -6.73
N GLN A 425 -26.53 -8.92 -6.11
CA GLN A 425 -26.84 -9.23 -4.72
C GLN A 425 -25.84 -10.22 -4.14
N ASP A 426 -25.92 -10.50 -2.84
CA ASP A 426 -25.05 -11.48 -2.20
C ASP A 426 -25.32 -12.91 -2.72
N LEU A 427 -24.29 -13.77 -2.73
CA LEU A 427 -24.44 -15.13 -3.26
C LEU A 427 -25.33 -16.01 -2.38
N GLU A 428 -25.32 -15.78 -1.07
CA GLU A 428 -26.20 -16.46 -0.13
C GLU A 428 -27.65 -16.04 -0.37
N GLU A 429 -27.91 -14.73 -0.53
CA GLU A 429 -29.24 -14.20 -0.88
C GLU A 429 -29.75 -14.79 -2.20
N TYR A 430 -28.91 -14.78 -3.25
CA TYR A 430 -29.26 -15.39 -4.53
C TYR A 430 -29.55 -16.89 -4.41
N ALA A 431 -28.75 -17.62 -3.64
CA ALA A 431 -28.94 -19.05 -3.42
C ALA A 431 -30.29 -19.32 -2.72
N GLU A 432 -30.64 -18.54 -1.71
CA GLU A 432 -31.92 -18.65 -1.00
C GLU A 432 -33.12 -18.37 -1.93
N GLU A 433 -33.11 -17.26 -2.67
CA GLU A 433 -34.18 -16.89 -3.60
C GLU A 433 -34.42 -17.95 -4.69
N HIS A 434 -33.35 -18.59 -5.16
CA HIS A 434 -33.39 -19.59 -6.22
C HIS A 434 -33.43 -21.03 -5.70
N ASN A 435 -33.56 -21.24 -4.37
CA ASN A 435 -33.57 -22.55 -3.73
C ASN A 435 -32.35 -23.43 -4.10
N LEU A 436 -31.17 -22.82 -4.18
CA LEU A 436 -29.90 -23.48 -4.46
C LEU A 436 -29.09 -23.68 -3.18
N ALA A 437 -28.35 -24.78 -3.11
CA ALA A 437 -27.34 -24.92 -2.06
C ALA A 437 -26.16 -23.98 -2.38
N ILE A 438 -25.79 -23.11 -1.44
CA ILE A 438 -24.69 -22.14 -1.61
C ILE A 438 -23.37 -22.78 -2.07
N ALA A 439 -23.03 -23.96 -1.54
CA ALA A 439 -21.84 -24.71 -1.94
C ALA A 439 -21.88 -25.12 -3.43
N SER A 440 -23.06 -25.49 -3.93
CA SER A 440 -23.27 -25.82 -5.35
C SER A 440 -23.16 -24.59 -6.22
N LEU A 441 -23.80 -23.47 -5.83
CA LEU A 441 -23.72 -22.20 -6.53
C LEU A 441 -22.28 -21.71 -6.66
N ARG A 442 -21.51 -21.75 -5.57
CA ARG A 442 -20.08 -21.39 -5.57
C ARG A 442 -19.26 -22.25 -6.53
N THR A 443 -19.50 -23.56 -6.55
CA THR A 443 -18.84 -24.49 -7.47
C THR A 443 -19.18 -24.19 -8.94
N GLN A 444 -20.45 -23.88 -9.23
CA GLN A 444 -20.88 -23.47 -10.58
C GLN A 444 -20.23 -22.15 -10.99
N LEU A 445 -20.19 -21.17 -10.09
CA LEU A 445 -19.56 -19.88 -10.32
C LEU A 445 -18.06 -19.99 -10.59
N ASP A 446 -17.35 -20.87 -9.88
CA ASP A 446 -15.93 -21.17 -10.14
C ASP A 446 -15.71 -21.77 -11.53
N ARG A 447 -16.58 -22.69 -11.95
CA ARG A 447 -16.54 -23.25 -13.30
C ARG A 447 -16.78 -22.19 -14.37
N ILE A 448 -17.80 -21.35 -14.19
CA ILE A 448 -18.13 -20.24 -15.08
C ILE A 448 -16.94 -19.29 -15.21
N ASN A 449 -16.40 -18.81 -14.09
CA ASN A 449 -15.30 -17.86 -14.09
C ASN A 449 -14.03 -18.43 -14.70
N LYS A 450 -13.71 -19.71 -14.44
CA LYS A 450 -12.61 -20.38 -15.13
C LYS A 450 -12.78 -20.37 -16.64
N LYS A 451 -13.98 -20.66 -17.15
CA LYS A 451 -14.25 -20.69 -18.58
C LYS A 451 -14.22 -19.30 -19.22
N LEU A 452 -14.77 -18.29 -18.54
CA LEU A 452 -14.67 -16.90 -18.97
C LEU A 452 -13.22 -16.43 -18.98
N LEU A 453 -12.42 -16.80 -17.98
CA LEU A 453 -11.00 -16.48 -17.93
C LEU A 453 -10.21 -17.11 -19.08
N GLU A 454 -10.48 -18.38 -19.42
CA GLU A 454 -9.87 -19.06 -20.57
C GLU A 454 -10.14 -18.32 -21.89
N VAL A 455 -11.34 -17.77 -22.05
CA VAL A 455 -11.72 -16.97 -23.24
C VAL A 455 -11.07 -15.59 -23.19
N ARG A 456 -11.07 -14.93 -22.03
CA ARG A 456 -10.46 -13.61 -21.82
C ARG A 456 -8.97 -13.61 -22.11
N ASN A 457 -8.26 -14.66 -21.70
CA ASN A 457 -6.81 -14.80 -21.90
C ASN A 457 -6.39 -14.94 -23.38
N ARG A 458 -7.34 -14.99 -24.33
CA ARG A 458 -7.08 -14.94 -25.78
C ARG A 458 -7.17 -13.54 -26.36
N ARG A 459 -7.65 -12.56 -25.58
CA ARG A 459 -7.69 -11.14 -25.95
C ARG A 459 -6.30 -10.51 -25.75
N SER A 460 -6.07 -9.34 -26.33
CA SER A 460 -4.86 -8.57 -26.00
C SER A 460 -4.92 -8.14 -24.53
N PRO A 461 -3.97 -8.55 -23.67
CA PRO A 461 -3.95 -8.12 -22.27
C PRO A 461 -3.51 -6.65 -22.18
N PRO A 462 -3.91 -5.93 -21.11
CA PRO A 462 -3.30 -4.66 -20.76
C PRO A 462 -1.79 -4.81 -20.56
N LEU A 463 -1.03 -3.74 -20.78
CA LEU A 463 0.40 -3.75 -20.52
C LEU A 463 0.65 -4.00 -19.03
N ARG A 464 1.59 -4.90 -18.73
CA ARG A 464 2.06 -5.12 -17.36
C ARG A 464 3.30 -4.30 -17.12
N ASP A 465 3.35 -3.61 -16.00
CA ASP A 465 4.55 -2.96 -15.53
C ASP A 465 5.37 -4.00 -14.74
N ASP A 466 6.43 -4.49 -15.39
CA ASP A 466 7.26 -5.57 -14.88
C ASP A 466 8.29 -5.10 -13.84
N LYS A 467 8.26 -3.82 -13.45
CA LYS A 467 9.11 -3.32 -12.36
C LYS A 467 8.80 -4.06 -11.06
N ILE A 468 9.86 -4.45 -10.35
CA ILE A 468 9.78 -4.91 -8.97
C ILE A 468 10.13 -3.72 -8.07
N VAL A 469 9.14 -3.23 -7.33
CA VAL A 469 9.31 -2.15 -6.34
C VAL A 469 9.45 -2.75 -4.94
N THR A 470 10.53 -2.44 -4.22
CA THR A 470 10.88 -3.04 -2.93
C THR A 470 9.76 -2.87 -1.89
N ALA A 471 9.25 -1.65 -1.69
CA ALA A 471 8.15 -1.39 -0.75
C ALA A 471 6.89 -2.22 -1.07
N TRP A 472 6.48 -2.24 -2.34
CA TRP A 472 5.25 -2.94 -2.76
C TRP A 472 5.40 -4.46 -2.67
N ASN A 473 6.60 -4.98 -2.90
CA ASN A 473 6.93 -6.36 -2.65
C ASN A 473 6.91 -6.67 -1.14
N GLY A 474 7.40 -5.78 -0.28
CA GLY A 474 7.26 -5.91 1.17
C GLY A 474 5.80 -6.06 1.61
N MET A 475 4.90 -5.23 1.06
CA MET A 475 3.45 -5.34 1.32
C MET A 475 2.90 -6.71 0.87
N MET A 476 3.24 -7.16 -0.34
CA MET A 476 2.71 -8.40 -0.88
C MET A 476 3.30 -9.64 -0.19
N ILE A 477 4.59 -9.63 0.17
CA ILE A 477 5.21 -10.67 1.00
C ILE A 477 4.47 -10.79 2.33
N THR A 478 4.16 -9.65 2.97
CA THR A 478 3.38 -9.61 4.21
C THR A 478 2.00 -10.25 4.02
N ALA A 479 1.29 -9.91 2.94
CA ALA A 479 -0.01 -10.48 2.63
C ALA A 479 0.05 -12.00 2.42
N PHE A 480 1.01 -12.51 1.65
CA PHE A 480 1.19 -13.95 1.47
C PHE A 480 1.62 -14.66 2.76
N ALA A 481 2.47 -14.04 3.59
CA ALA A 481 2.90 -14.62 4.86
C ALA A 481 1.72 -14.78 5.82
N GLN A 482 0.87 -13.75 5.93
CA GLN A 482 -0.37 -13.81 6.73
C GLN A 482 -1.35 -14.86 6.17
N ALA A 483 -1.56 -14.86 4.85
CA ALA A 483 -2.43 -15.85 4.20
C ALA A 483 -1.93 -17.28 4.37
N ALA A 484 -0.62 -17.50 4.28
CA ALA A 484 -0.01 -18.81 4.51
C ALA A 484 -0.21 -19.29 5.95
N GLN A 485 -0.16 -18.39 6.93
CA GLN A 485 -0.41 -18.71 8.33
C GLN A 485 -1.90 -19.02 8.57
N ILE A 486 -2.79 -18.15 8.10
CA ILE A 486 -4.22 -18.19 8.40
C ILE A 486 -4.96 -19.29 7.60
N LEU A 487 -4.58 -19.50 6.34
CA LEU A 487 -5.20 -20.48 5.44
C LEU A 487 -4.41 -21.80 5.37
N GLU A 488 -3.31 -21.90 6.10
CA GLU A 488 -2.40 -23.07 6.08
C GLU A 488 -1.94 -23.47 4.66
N ASN A 489 -1.77 -22.49 3.77
CA ASN A 489 -1.46 -22.74 2.36
C ASN A 489 0.06 -22.77 2.09
N PRO A 490 0.64 -23.92 1.68
CA PRO A 490 2.08 -24.05 1.44
C PRO A 490 2.57 -23.29 0.19
N GLU A 491 1.74 -23.09 -0.83
CA GLU A 491 2.13 -22.32 -2.01
C GLU A 491 2.25 -20.82 -1.68
N TYR A 492 1.37 -20.30 -0.82
CA TYR A 492 1.48 -18.92 -0.33
C TYR A 492 2.74 -18.73 0.53
N ARG A 493 3.07 -19.71 1.38
CA ARG A 493 4.33 -19.72 2.15
C ARG A 493 5.54 -19.65 1.22
N LYS A 494 5.55 -20.49 0.19
CA LYS A 494 6.64 -20.56 -0.79
C LYS A 494 6.78 -19.26 -1.56
N ALA A 495 5.67 -18.65 -2.00
CA ALA A 495 5.67 -17.37 -2.70
C ALA A 495 6.26 -16.25 -1.84
N ALA A 496 5.83 -16.14 -0.57
CA ALA A 496 6.35 -15.13 0.37
C ALA A 496 7.87 -15.26 0.58
N ILE A 497 8.34 -16.48 0.89
CA ILE A 497 9.77 -16.75 1.13
C ILE A 497 10.60 -16.46 -0.13
N LYS A 498 10.14 -16.93 -1.29
CA LYS A 498 10.87 -16.77 -2.55
C LYS A 498 11.00 -15.30 -2.95
N ALA A 499 9.93 -14.51 -2.81
CA ALA A 499 9.97 -13.09 -3.07
C ALA A 499 10.89 -12.36 -2.08
N ALA A 500 10.87 -12.69 -0.79
CA ALA A 500 11.76 -12.07 0.19
C ALA A 500 13.24 -12.40 -0.07
N GLU A 501 13.58 -13.64 -0.42
CA GLU A 501 14.96 -13.99 -0.80
C GLU A 501 15.38 -13.29 -2.10
N PHE A 502 14.48 -13.15 -3.08
CA PHE A 502 14.76 -12.41 -4.32
C PHE A 502 15.14 -10.95 -4.03
N ILE A 503 14.29 -10.22 -3.29
CA ILE A 503 14.56 -8.82 -2.92
C ILE A 503 15.87 -8.74 -2.10
N TRP A 504 16.09 -9.67 -1.17
CA TRP A 504 17.30 -9.68 -0.35
C TRP A 504 18.59 -9.92 -1.17
N GLN A 505 18.51 -10.66 -2.28
CA GLN A 505 19.64 -10.97 -3.15
C GLN A 505 19.90 -9.88 -4.19
N HIS A 506 18.84 -9.36 -4.82
CA HIS A 506 18.97 -8.48 -5.98
C HIS A 506 18.90 -7.00 -5.61
N ASN A 507 18.02 -6.64 -4.66
CA ASN A 507 17.76 -5.24 -4.31
C ASN A 507 18.59 -4.75 -3.12
N ARG A 508 19.43 -5.59 -2.49
CA ARG A 508 20.33 -5.19 -1.40
C ARG A 508 21.80 -5.17 -1.85
N ARG A 509 22.54 -4.11 -1.56
CA ARG A 509 23.99 -3.98 -1.87
C ARG A 509 24.81 -3.49 -0.68
N GLY A 510 25.48 -4.40 0.04
CA GLY A 510 26.36 -4.06 1.17
C GLY A 510 25.64 -3.35 2.33
N LYS A 511 26.13 -3.47 3.57
CA LYS A 511 25.66 -2.74 4.79
C LYS A 511 24.17 -2.28 4.77
N GLY A 512 23.22 -3.17 4.49
CA GLY A 512 21.78 -2.86 4.44
C GLY A 512 21.31 -1.85 3.38
N MET A 513 22.10 -1.42 2.41
CA MET A 513 21.65 -0.48 1.39
C MET A 513 20.68 -1.15 0.42
N LEU A 514 19.50 -0.58 0.25
CA LEU A 514 18.47 -1.09 -0.64
C LEU A 514 18.39 -0.26 -1.93
N TRP A 515 17.89 -0.90 -2.97
CA TRP A 515 17.52 -0.33 -4.25
C TRP A 515 16.02 -0.49 -4.42
N ARG A 516 15.38 0.57 -4.93
CA ARG A 516 13.92 0.64 -5.01
C ARG A 516 13.37 -0.22 -6.13
N VAL A 517 13.95 -0.08 -7.32
CA VAL A 517 13.46 -0.69 -8.56
C VAL A 517 14.38 -1.83 -8.96
N HIS A 518 13.81 -2.93 -9.42
CA HIS A 518 14.51 -3.95 -10.16
C HIS A 518 13.75 -4.25 -11.46
N LEU A 519 14.45 -4.17 -12.59
CA LEU A 519 13.91 -4.43 -13.93
C LEU A 519 15.01 -5.00 -14.82
N ASP A 520 14.67 -5.95 -15.70
CA ASP A 520 15.59 -6.55 -16.67
C ASP A 520 16.91 -7.09 -16.05
N GLY A 521 16.84 -7.59 -14.82
CA GLY A 521 17.96 -8.17 -14.09
C GLY A 521 18.86 -7.16 -13.35
N GLU A 522 18.55 -5.87 -13.44
CA GLU A 522 19.30 -4.81 -12.77
C GLU A 522 18.46 -4.08 -11.73
N SER A 523 19.06 -3.81 -10.56
CA SER A 523 18.46 -2.93 -9.56
C SER A 523 18.98 -1.51 -9.70
N SER A 524 18.05 -0.57 -9.70
CA SER A 524 18.26 0.85 -9.95
C SER A 524 17.40 1.71 -9.03
N ILE A 525 17.79 2.99 -8.95
CA ILE A 525 17.30 3.99 -7.99
C ILE A 525 17.54 3.62 -6.51
N PRO A 526 18.26 4.45 -5.74
CA PRO A 526 18.39 4.26 -4.30
C PRO A 526 17.03 4.14 -3.62
N ALA A 527 16.90 3.21 -2.68
CA ALA A 527 15.66 3.02 -1.92
C ALA A 527 15.28 4.27 -1.11
N THR A 528 13.98 4.47 -0.94
CA THR A 528 13.42 5.50 -0.06
C THR A 528 13.08 4.90 1.30
N GLN A 529 12.74 5.76 2.26
CA GLN A 529 12.37 5.38 3.63
C GLN A 529 11.33 4.23 3.69
N GLU A 530 10.31 4.27 2.84
CA GLU A 530 9.23 3.27 2.85
C GLU A 530 9.69 1.87 2.41
N ASP A 531 10.67 1.77 1.51
CA ASP A 531 11.22 0.49 1.06
C ASP A 531 11.82 -0.30 2.23
N TYR A 532 12.49 0.42 3.15
CA TYR A 532 13.02 -0.17 4.36
C TYR A 532 11.93 -0.58 5.34
N ALA A 533 10.94 0.28 5.56
CA ALA A 533 9.86 0.03 6.51
C ALA A 533 9.03 -1.20 6.11
N TYR A 534 8.56 -1.25 4.85
CA TYR A 534 7.73 -2.36 4.37
C TYR A 534 8.49 -3.67 4.23
N LEU A 535 9.76 -3.65 3.81
CA LEU A 535 10.54 -4.89 3.77
C LEU A 535 10.85 -5.40 5.18
N ALA A 536 11.14 -4.52 6.14
CA ALA A 536 11.31 -4.92 7.54
C ALA A 536 10.03 -5.52 8.14
N GLU A 537 8.85 -4.95 7.84
CA GLU A 537 7.56 -5.53 8.22
C GLU A 537 7.42 -6.96 7.68
N ALA A 538 7.67 -7.14 6.38
CA ALA A 538 7.57 -8.44 5.71
C ALA A 538 8.47 -9.51 6.34
N LEU A 539 9.71 -9.14 6.69
CA LEU A 539 10.67 -10.03 7.34
C LEU A 539 10.22 -10.42 8.75
N LEU A 540 9.57 -9.53 9.50
CA LEU A 540 8.99 -9.88 10.80
C LEU A 540 7.83 -10.88 10.67
N TYR A 541 6.97 -10.71 9.65
CA TYR A 541 5.92 -11.69 9.35
C TYR A 541 6.49 -13.06 8.91
N LEU A 542 7.59 -13.06 8.16
CA LEU A 542 8.29 -14.31 7.83
C LEU A 542 8.95 -14.96 9.05
N TYR A 543 9.49 -14.17 9.98
CA TYR A 543 9.96 -14.69 11.25
C TYR A 543 8.84 -15.35 12.03
N ASP A 544 7.70 -14.67 12.18
CA ASP A 544 6.53 -15.23 12.88
C ASP A 544 6.00 -16.51 12.21
N LEU A 545 6.06 -16.59 10.87
CA LEU A 545 5.59 -17.71 10.06
C LEU A 545 6.53 -18.94 10.06
N THR A 546 7.85 -18.72 10.15
CA THR A 546 8.88 -19.77 9.94
C THR A 546 9.72 -20.08 11.16
N ALA A 547 9.75 -19.18 12.15
CA ALA A 547 10.68 -19.18 13.27
C ALA A 547 12.18 -19.19 12.89
N GLU A 548 12.53 -18.93 11.62
CA GLU A 548 13.95 -18.84 11.22
C GLU A 548 14.56 -17.50 11.67
N ALA A 549 15.56 -17.56 12.55
CA ALA A 549 16.23 -16.39 13.12
C ALA A 549 16.80 -15.39 12.09
N LYS A 550 17.14 -15.87 10.88
CA LYS A 550 17.64 -15.02 9.80
C LYS A 550 16.67 -13.88 9.48
N TRP A 551 15.35 -14.12 9.53
CA TRP A 551 14.36 -13.12 9.16
C TRP A 551 14.31 -11.97 10.17
N LEU A 552 14.37 -12.30 11.47
CA LEU A 552 14.43 -11.30 12.53
C LEU A 552 15.72 -10.46 12.44
N GLN A 553 16.87 -11.11 12.23
CA GLN A 553 18.15 -10.41 12.07
C GLN A 553 18.15 -9.45 10.87
N ARG A 554 17.55 -9.89 9.75
CA ARG A 554 17.40 -9.04 8.56
C ARG A 554 16.46 -7.86 8.81
N ALA A 555 15.37 -8.06 9.56
CA ALA A 555 14.47 -6.97 9.95
C ALA A 555 15.19 -5.95 10.86
N GLU A 556 16.00 -6.40 11.81
CA GLU A 556 16.83 -5.53 12.65
C GLU A 556 17.86 -4.74 11.83
N GLU A 557 18.51 -5.38 10.84
CA GLU A 557 19.44 -4.71 9.92
C GLU A 557 18.75 -3.57 9.16
N LEU A 558 17.55 -3.80 8.64
CA LEU A 558 16.80 -2.79 7.91
C LEU A 558 16.23 -1.68 8.81
N ALA A 559 15.77 -2.00 10.02
CA ALA A 559 15.30 -1.00 10.98
C ALA A 559 16.44 -0.08 11.45
N GLN A 560 17.64 -0.61 11.62
CA GLN A 560 18.82 0.19 11.90
C GLN A 560 19.19 1.08 10.70
N ALA A 561 19.23 0.51 9.48
CA ALA A 561 19.53 1.28 8.28
C ALA A 561 18.49 2.39 8.02
N LEU A 562 17.21 2.12 8.29
CA LEU A 562 16.13 3.10 8.25
C LEU A 562 16.42 4.30 9.18
N THR A 563 16.81 4.01 10.42
CA THR A 563 17.14 5.04 11.41
C THR A 563 18.37 5.83 10.97
N ASP A 564 19.46 5.15 10.61
CA ASP A 564 20.74 5.78 10.27
C ASP A 564 20.66 6.72 9.05
N ARG A 565 19.78 6.40 8.09
CA ARG A 565 19.73 7.09 6.79
C ARG A 565 18.66 8.18 6.73
N PHE A 566 17.53 7.97 7.41
CA PHE A 566 16.32 8.76 7.20
C PHE A 566 15.84 9.50 8.44
N PHE A 567 16.24 9.09 9.65
CA PHE A 567 15.77 9.75 10.86
C PHE A 567 16.33 11.17 10.98
N ASP A 568 15.45 12.11 11.32
CA ASP A 568 15.84 13.48 11.64
C ASP A 568 16.17 13.58 13.15
N ALA A 569 17.44 13.72 13.49
CA ALA A 569 17.89 13.83 14.87
C ALA A 569 17.51 15.19 15.52
N ASP A 570 17.25 16.23 14.73
CA ASP A 570 16.98 17.58 15.22
C ASP A 570 15.48 17.76 15.51
N GLU A 571 14.62 17.34 14.59
CA GLU A 571 13.17 17.55 14.68
C GLU A 571 12.35 16.27 14.88
N GLY A 572 12.97 15.09 14.78
CA GLY A 572 12.28 13.80 14.80
C GLY A 572 11.54 13.47 13.49
N GLY A 573 11.03 12.22 13.43
CA GLY A 573 10.41 11.66 12.24
C GLY A 573 11.44 11.23 11.19
N PHE A 574 10.96 10.86 10.00
CA PHE A 574 11.81 10.39 8.91
C PHE A 574 11.68 11.25 7.66
N PHE A 575 12.80 11.55 7.02
CA PHE A 575 12.83 12.04 5.65
C PHE A 575 12.50 10.91 4.67
N MET A 576 11.85 11.23 3.56
CA MET A 576 11.52 10.23 2.53
C MET A 576 12.76 9.74 1.77
N ASN A 577 13.77 10.60 1.61
CA ASN A 577 14.98 10.34 0.82
C ASN A 577 16.26 10.54 1.65
N GLU A 578 17.37 9.98 1.17
CA GLU A 578 18.69 10.16 1.81
C GLU A 578 19.21 11.58 1.66
N ALA A 579 20.05 12.02 2.60
CA ALA A 579 20.64 13.37 2.59
C ALA A 579 21.49 13.68 1.35
N GLN A 580 22.02 12.64 0.67
CA GLN A 580 22.96 12.76 -0.46
C GLN A 580 22.30 12.54 -1.83
N SER A 581 20.96 12.54 -1.95
CA SER A 581 20.23 12.23 -3.20
C SER A 581 20.38 13.27 -4.34
N GLY A 582 21.20 14.31 -4.17
CA GLY A 582 21.76 15.12 -5.26
C GLY A 582 20.86 16.22 -5.85
N ILE A 583 19.54 16.15 -5.71
CA ILE A 583 18.63 17.14 -6.34
C ILE A 583 17.60 17.65 -5.34
N THR A 584 18.01 18.50 -4.41
CA THR A 584 17.11 19.18 -3.46
C THR A 584 16.86 20.62 -3.90
N ALA A 585 15.97 20.82 -4.87
CA ALA A 585 15.49 22.16 -5.23
C ALA A 585 14.64 22.82 -4.12
N MET A 586 14.04 21.99 -3.25
CA MET A 586 12.97 22.36 -2.29
C MET A 586 13.17 21.72 -0.90
N GLY A 587 14.42 21.37 -0.54
CA GLY A 587 14.71 20.61 0.68
C GLY A 587 14.33 19.12 0.58
N ARG A 588 14.43 18.40 1.71
CA ARG A 588 14.05 16.98 1.81
C ARG A 588 12.65 16.87 2.43
N PRO A 589 11.67 16.25 1.75
CA PRO A 589 10.36 16.05 2.34
C PRO A 589 10.43 15.03 3.48
N LYS A 590 9.65 15.26 4.53
CA LYS A 590 9.41 14.27 5.59
C LYS A 590 8.18 13.45 5.26
N ASP A 591 8.22 12.18 5.64
CA ASP A 591 7.00 11.40 5.77
C ASP A 591 6.30 11.82 7.07
N GLU A 592 5.25 12.62 6.93
CA GLU A 592 4.45 13.17 8.01
C GLU A 592 3.63 12.13 8.78
N GLY A 593 3.68 10.86 8.40
CA GLY A 593 2.92 9.78 9.03
C GLY A 593 1.46 9.72 8.56
N SER A 594 1.02 10.69 7.74
CA SER A 594 -0.31 10.71 7.17
C SER A 594 -0.45 9.69 6.04
N ASP A 595 -1.43 8.82 6.15
CA ASP A 595 -1.77 7.81 5.17
C ASP A 595 -2.46 8.43 3.95
N ASN A 596 -2.18 7.86 2.78
CA ASN A 596 -2.82 8.20 1.52
C ASN A 596 -3.61 6.98 1.00
N ALA A 597 -3.46 6.61 -0.27
CA ALA A 597 -4.00 5.36 -0.80
C ALA A 597 -3.38 4.10 -0.15
N MET A 598 -2.27 4.27 0.57
CA MET A 598 -1.57 3.24 1.34
C MET A 598 -1.11 3.84 2.67
N PRO A 599 -0.82 2.99 3.69
CA PRO A 599 -0.18 3.45 4.90
C PRO A 599 1.12 4.21 4.62
N SER A 600 1.44 5.22 5.44
CA SER A 600 2.72 5.92 5.34
C SER A 600 3.90 5.03 5.74
N GLY A 601 5.08 5.25 5.16
CA GLY A 601 6.29 4.53 5.57
C GLY A 601 6.67 4.79 7.03
N SER A 602 6.37 5.98 7.56
CA SER A 602 6.48 6.34 8.97
C SER A 602 5.53 5.52 9.86
N SER A 603 4.27 5.33 9.46
CA SER A 603 3.32 4.50 10.22
C SER A 603 3.77 3.03 10.28
N VAL A 604 4.28 2.50 9.18
CA VAL A 604 4.81 1.13 9.09
C VAL A 604 6.10 0.99 9.91
N ALA A 605 6.97 2.00 9.89
CA ALA A 605 8.17 2.01 10.72
C ALA A 605 7.84 1.92 12.22
N ILE A 606 6.80 2.64 12.68
CA ILE A 606 6.32 2.56 14.07
C ILE A 606 5.86 1.13 14.41
N HIS A 607 5.11 0.48 13.51
CA HIS A 607 4.75 -0.94 13.64
C HIS A 607 5.98 -1.84 13.72
N VAL A 608 6.95 -1.68 12.81
CA VAL A 608 8.19 -2.47 12.79
C VAL A 608 8.96 -2.33 14.11
N LEU A 609 9.17 -1.12 14.60
CA LEU A 609 9.88 -0.86 15.85
C LEU A 609 9.13 -1.48 17.05
N GLN A 610 7.80 -1.33 17.09
CA GLN A 610 6.98 -1.95 18.14
C GLN A 610 7.07 -3.48 18.11
N ARG A 611 6.98 -4.09 16.92
CA ARG A 611 7.09 -5.54 16.72
C ARG A 611 8.49 -6.06 17.07
N LEU A 612 9.53 -5.34 16.70
CA LEU A 612 10.92 -5.64 17.05
C LEU A 612 11.13 -5.60 18.55
N TRP A 613 10.60 -4.58 19.24
CA TRP A 613 10.67 -4.53 20.69
C TRP A 613 10.05 -5.78 21.32
N GLN A 614 8.87 -6.22 20.86
CA GLN A 614 8.23 -7.41 21.41
C GLN A 614 9.01 -8.71 21.16
N ARG A 615 9.66 -8.84 20.00
CA ARG A 615 10.41 -10.04 19.59
C ARG A 615 11.85 -10.09 20.11
N THR A 616 12.42 -8.95 20.50
CA THR A 616 13.84 -8.85 20.89
C THR A 616 14.05 -8.35 22.32
N GLY A 617 13.02 -7.76 22.93
CA GLY A 617 13.11 -7.12 24.25
C GLY A 617 13.95 -5.84 24.30
N LYS A 618 14.54 -5.40 23.19
CA LYS A 618 15.40 -4.22 23.13
C LYS A 618 14.59 -2.94 23.38
N LEU A 619 14.87 -2.29 24.51
CA LEU A 619 14.16 -1.08 24.94
C LEU A 619 14.37 0.11 24.01
N ASP A 620 15.44 0.11 23.19
CA ASP A 620 15.71 1.17 22.22
C ASP A 620 14.57 1.30 21.19
N TYR A 621 14.06 0.17 20.71
CA TYR A 621 12.93 0.16 19.80
C TYR A 621 11.67 0.73 20.46
N ARG A 622 11.39 0.36 21.72
CA ARG A 622 10.28 0.94 22.50
C ARG A 622 10.42 2.46 22.63
N ARG A 623 11.61 2.95 22.98
CA ARG A 623 11.88 4.38 23.14
C ARG A 623 11.71 5.15 21.83
N GLN A 624 12.14 4.57 20.70
CA GLN A 624 11.93 5.16 19.38
C GLN A 624 10.45 5.19 19.01
N THR A 625 9.69 4.12 19.28
CA THR A 625 8.24 4.10 19.10
C THR A 625 7.55 5.18 19.92
N ASP A 626 7.88 5.31 21.21
CA ASP A 626 7.33 6.34 22.12
C ASP A 626 7.60 7.75 21.56
N ALA A 627 8.84 8.01 21.12
CA ALA A 627 9.25 9.31 20.58
C ALA A 627 8.53 9.66 19.27
N LEU A 628 8.36 8.69 18.35
CA LEU A 628 7.66 8.91 17.09
C LEU A 628 6.17 9.16 17.30
N ILE A 629 5.50 8.37 18.14
CA ILE A 629 4.08 8.59 18.48
C ILE A 629 3.89 9.98 19.09
N ALA A 630 4.76 10.37 20.03
CA ALA A 630 4.72 11.69 20.64
C ALA A 630 4.98 12.81 19.61
N ARG A 631 5.85 12.57 18.63
CA ARG A 631 6.17 13.53 17.58
C ARG A 631 5.00 13.78 16.63
N PHE A 632 4.26 12.74 16.25
CA PHE A 632 3.10 12.85 15.35
C PHE A 632 1.81 13.28 16.07
N ALA A 633 1.76 13.22 17.41
CA ALA A 633 0.57 13.53 18.19
C ALA A 633 -0.12 14.86 17.85
N PRO A 634 0.58 16.00 17.66
CA PRO A 634 -0.09 17.25 17.27
C PRO A 634 -0.82 17.17 15.93
N SER A 635 -0.28 16.45 14.95
CA SER A 635 -0.91 16.28 13.63
C SER A 635 -2.06 15.29 13.68
N ILE A 636 -1.90 14.19 14.43
CA ILE A 636 -2.93 13.17 14.65
C ILE A 636 -4.16 13.81 15.30
N GLU A 637 -3.98 14.59 16.36
CA GLU A 637 -5.11 15.25 17.05
C GLU A 637 -5.81 16.30 16.19
N ARG A 638 -5.11 16.92 15.23
CA ARG A 638 -5.71 17.89 14.30
C ARG A 638 -6.55 17.20 13.23
N ASN A 639 -6.11 16.06 12.71
CA ASN A 639 -6.79 15.33 11.65
C ASN A 639 -6.66 13.80 11.80
N PRO A 640 -7.38 13.18 12.75
CA PRO A 640 -7.16 11.79 13.14
C PRO A 640 -7.34 10.78 12.00
N THR A 641 -8.26 11.04 11.06
CA THR A 641 -8.57 10.11 9.96
C THR A 641 -7.44 10.00 8.93
N SER A 642 -6.52 10.96 8.88
CA SER A 642 -5.32 10.86 8.04
C SER A 642 -4.28 9.89 8.61
N TYR A 643 -4.46 9.30 9.79
CA TYR A 643 -3.44 8.48 10.47
C TYR A 643 -3.97 7.08 10.85
N GLY A 644 -4.91 6.55 10.06
CA GLY A 644 -5.60 5.29 10.37
C GLY A 644 -4.66 4.14 10.74
N TYR A 645 -3.60 3.91 9.95
CA TYR A 645 -2.67 2.82 10.19
C TYR A 645 -1.68 3.11 11.34
N LEU A 646 -1.28 4.37 11.52
CA LEU A 646 -0.47 4.78 12.68
C LEU A 646 -1.27 4.60 14.00
N LEU A 647 -2.58 4.86 13.97
CA LEU A 647 -3.47 4.65 15.11
C LEU A 647 -3.60 3.16 15.48
N THR A 648 -3.51 2.22 14.53
CA THR A 648 -3.44 0.78 14.87
C THR A 648 -2.11 0.40 15.52
N ALA A 649 -1.00 1.01 15.08
CA ALA A 649 0.32 0.86 15.70
C ALA A 649 0.30 1.37 17.15
N THR A 650 -0.31 2.54 17.34
CA THR A 650 -0.50 3.18 18.64
C THR A 650 -1.36 2.32 19.56
N ALA A 651 -2.50 1.81 19.06
CA ALA A 651 -3.36 0.92 19.82
C ALA A 651 -2.61 -0.36 20.24
N SER A 652 -1.79 -0.92 19.34
CA SER A 652 -0.96 -2.09 19.63
C SER A 652 0.13 -1.80 20.67
N HIS A 653 0.77 -0.64 20.57
CA HIS A 653 1.76 -0.19 21.54
C HIS A 653 1.16 0.02 22.95
N LEU A 654 -0.06 0.56 23.03
CA LEU A 654 -0.75 0.83 24.30
C LEU A 654 -1.39 -0.42 24.92
N HIS A 655 -1.87 -1.36 24.09
CA HIS A 655 -2.78 -2.42 24.54
C HIS A 655 -2.35 -3.85 24.20
N GLY A 656 -1.24 -4.02 23.47
CA GLY A 656 -0.74 -5.30 22.95
C GLY A 656 -1.11 -5.54 21.47
N GLU A 657 -0.34 -6.37 20.77
CA GLU A 657 -0.66 -6.81 19.41
C GLU A 657 -1.98 -7.61 19.38
N LEU A 658 -2.69 -7.59 18.25
CA LEU A 658 -3.89 -8.39 18.02
C LEU A 658 -3.54 -9.76 17.43
N GLY A 659 -4.43 -10.72 17.66
CA GLY A 659 -4.34 -12.08 17.15
C GLY A 659 -3.87 -13.10 18.19
N GLY A 660 -3.59 -14.30 17.69
CA GLY A 660 -3.21 -15.44 18.51
C GLY A 660 -1.72 -15.60 18.76
N LEU A 661 -0.88 -14.62 18.45
CA LEU A 661 0.57 -14.68 18.69
C LEU A 661 0.99 -13.57 19.64
N ALA A 662 1.76 -13.93 20.67
CA ALA A 662 2.41 -13.00 21.57
C ALA A 662 3.83 -13.46 21.92
N TYR A 663 4.62 -12.52 22.43
CA TYR A 663 5.96 -12.77 22.94
C TYR A 663 6.07 -12.31 24.39
N ALA A 664 6.76 -13.09 25.20
CA ALA A 664 7.07 -12.82 26.60
C ALA A 664 8.57 -12.97 26.85
N ALA A 665 9.02 -12.67 28.06
CA ALA A 665 10.39 -12.79 28.53
C ALA A 665 11.38 -12.08 27.60
N GLN A 666 11.09 -10.81 27.28
CA GLN A 666 11.94 -10.00 26.40
C GLN A 666 12.09 -10.61 25.00
N GLY A 667 11.04 -11.27 24.50
CA GLY A 667 11.04 -11.92 23.18
C GLY A 667 11.53 -13.36 23.18
N GLY A 668 12.03 -13.86 24.32
CA GLY A 668 12.55 -15.22 24.44
C GLY A 668 11.47 -16.30 24.40
N ILE A 669 10.26 -16.02 24.90
CA ILE A 669 9.16 -16.99 24.94
C ILE A 669 8.12 -16.62 23.88
N LYS A 670 7.81 -17.56 23.00
CA LYS A 670 6.74 -17.43 21.99
C LYS A 670 5.45 -18.08 22.52
N ILE A 671 4.32 -17.39 22.36
CA ILE A 671 3.02 -17.88 22.84
C ILE A 671 2.00 -17.83 21.70
N GLU A 672 1.40 -18.98 21.38
CA GLU A 672 0.43 -19.14 20.31
C GLU A 672 -0.89 -19.68 20.86
N GLY A 673 -1.99 -18.95 20.62
CA GLY A 673 -3.33 -19.35 21.00
C GLY A 673 -4.18 -19.72 19.79
N ALA A 674 -5.01 -20.74 19.95
CA ALA A 674 -6.00 -21.16 18.97
C ALA A 674 -7.30 -21.60 19.66
N VAL A 675 -8.42 -21.39 18.98
CA VAL A 675 -9.73 -21.91 19.40
C VAL A 675 -10.28 -22.76 18.28
N ALA A 676 -10.77 -23.94 18.59
CA ALA A 676 -11.37 -24.86 17.62
C ALA A 676 -12.72 -25.38 18.11
N LEU A 677 -13.62 -25.69 17.17
CA LEU A 677 -14.86 -26.42 17.45
C LEU A 677 -14.53 -27.88 17.80
N SER A 678 -14.98 -28.34 18.96
CA SER A 678 -14.85 -29.71 19.44
C SER A 678 -16.23 -30.23 19.85
N SER A 679 -16.88 -30.98 18.98
CA SER A 679 -18.28 -31.41 19.13
C SER A 679 -19.23 -30.21 19.24
N ASN A 680 -19.68 -29.85 20.45
CA ASN A 680 -20.56 -28.72 20.74
C ASN A 680 -19.92 -27.74 21.75
N GLN A 681 -18.60 -27.75 21.89
CA GLN A 681 -17.87 -26.87 22.78
C GLN A 681 -16.65 -26.30 22.05
N LEU A 682 -16.22 -25.10 22.46
CA LEU A 682 -15.02 -24.49 21.91
C LEU A 682 -13.82 -24.91 22.78
N LEU A 683 -12.83 -25.54 22.16
CA LEU A 683 -11.58 -25.91 22.81
C LEU A 683 -10.55 -24.83 22.56
N LEU A 684 -10.14 -24.15 23.63
CA LEU A 684 -8.98 -23.25 23.65
C LEU A 684 -7.71 -24.08 23.86
N SER A 685 -6.70 -23.84 23.03
CA SER A 685 -5.33 -24.30 23.24
C SER A 685 -4.36 -23.12 23.20
N VAL A 686 -3.43 -23.06 24.15
CA VAL A 686 -2.34 -22.09 24.20
C VAL A 686 -1.01 -22.84 24.30
N ASP A 687 -0.20 -22.71 23.25
CA ASP A 687 1.14 -23.27 23.16
C ASP A 687 2.16 -22.20 23.57
N ILE A 688 3.04 -22.54 24.50
CA ILE A 688 4.12 -21.69 25.00
C ILE A 688 5.44 -22.41 24.67
N ASP A 689 6.27 -21.78 23.84
CA ASP A 689 7.59 -22.27 23.48
C ASP A 689 8.64 -21.54 24.31
N ILE A 690 9.28 -22.29 25.22
CA ILE A 690 10.27 -21.78 26.18
C ILE A 690 11.66 -22.23 25.72
N PRO A 691 12.59 -21.30 25.51
CA PRO A 691 13.93 -21.64 25.01
C PRO A 691 14.74 -22.40 26.05
N ASP A 692 15.71 -23.19 25.58
CA ASP A 692 16.60 -23.96 26.45
C ASP A 692 17.29 -23.06 27.51
N GLY A 693 17.33 -23.56 28.75
CA GLY A 693 17.89 -22.84 29.90
C GLY A 693 16.94 -21.82 30.54
N TRP A 694 15.75 -21.61 29.97
CA TRP A 694 14.66 -20.85 30.58
C TRP A 694 13.52 -21.76 31.04
N HIS A 695 12.77 -21.27 32.03
CA HIS A 695 11.54 -21.88 32.51
C HIS A 695 10.55 -20.79 32.97
N ILE A 696 9.29 -21.17 33.12
CA ILE A 696 8.28 -20.37 33.82
C ILE A 696 7.82 -21.11 35.07
N ASN A 697 7.38 -20.40 36.10
CA ASN A 697 6.77 -21.05 37.27
C ASN A 697 5.52 -21.85 36.85
N SER A 698 5.26 -22.98 37.52
CA SER A 698 4.03 -23.74 37.30
C SER A 698 2.79 -22.98 37.75
N ASN A 699 1.61 -23.56 37.54
CA ASN A 699 0.35 -23.03 38.08
C ASN A 699 0.24 -23.19 39.61
N GLN A 700 1.10 -24.01 40.22
CA GLN A 700 1.17 -24.26 41.67
C GLN A 700 2.62 -24.15 42.16
N PRO A 701 3.20 -22.93 42.16
CA PRO A 701 4.58 -22.78 42.59
C PRO A 701 4.76 -23.16 44.07
N MET A 702 5.89 -23.78 44.40
CA MET A 702 6.15 -24.34 45.72
C MET A 702 6.37 -23.28 46.82
N ALA A 703 6.69 -22.04 46.43
CA ALA A 703 6.88 -20.91 47.34
C ALA A 703 5.81 -19.82 47.12
N LYS A 704 5.35 -19.19 48.21
CA LYS A 704 4.24 -18.22 48.20
C LYS A 704 4.53 -16.94 47.42
N ASP A 705 5.81 -16.59 47.26
CA ASP A 705 6.23 -15.32 46.66
C ASP A 705 6.44 -15.45 45.14
N LEU A 706 6.34 -16.66 44.59
CA LEU A 706 6.48 -16.93 43.17
C LEU A 706 5.16 -16.68 42.43
N ILE A 707 5.25 -16.09 41.25
CA ILE A 707 4.07 -15.80 40.44
C ILE A 707 3.71 -17.04 39.61
N ALA A 708 2.57 -17.64 39.93
CA ALA A 708 2.01 -18.77 39.21
C ALA A 708 1.67 -18.40 37.76
N THR A 709 1.95 -19.31 36.82
CA THR A 709 1.44 -19.19 35.45
C THR A 709 -0.07 -19.36 35.44
N ARG A 710 -0.80 -18.38 34.91
CA ARG A 710 -2.27 -18.37 34.87
C ARG A 710 -2.79 -17.92 33.52
N LEU A 711 -3.69 -18.71 32.97
CA LEU A 711 -4.54 -18.35 31.84
C LEU A 711 -5.91 -17.89 32.36
N LYS A 712 -6.39 -16.74 31.91
CA LYS A 712 -7.73 -16.22 32.22
C LYS A 712 -8.33 -15.45 31.04
N LEU A 713 -9.64 -15.25 31.08
CA LEU A 713 -10.32 -14.31 30.19
C LEU A 713 -9.94 -12.87 30.58
N SER A 714 -9.75 -12.00 29.58
CA SER A 714 -9.59 -10.57 29.82
C SER A 714 -10.94 -9.92 30.12
N GLU A 715 -10.95 -8.88 30.95
CA GLU A 715 -12.15 -8.10 31.28
C GLU A 715 -12.60 -7.17 30.13
N ARG A 716 -11.81 -7.09 29.05
CA ARG A 716 -12.06 -6.21 27.90
C ARG A 716 -13.31 -6.56 27.09
N VAL A 717 -13.69 -7.84 27.05
CA VAL A 717 -14.88 -8.32 26.32
C VAL A 717 -15.69 -9.24 27.24
N GLN A 718 -16.97 -8.92 27.42
CA GLN A 718 -17.88 -9.70 28.27
C GLN A 718 -18.60 -10.78 27.45
N GLY A 719 -19.23 -11.75 28.13
CA GLY A 719 -20.06 -12.79 27.51
C GLY A 719 -19.39 -14.14 27.31
N TRP A 720 -18.08 -14.25 27.56
CA TRP A 720 -17.36 -15.52 27.58
C TRP A 720 -17.33 -16.15 28.97
N GLN A 721 -17.40 -17.48 28.98
CA GLN A 721 -17.13 -18.32 30.14
C GLN A 721 -15.99 -19.28 29.80
N MET A 722 -15.11 -19.51 30.77
CA MET A 722 -13.98 -20.43 30.63
C MET A 722 -14.02 -21.44 31.77
N GLY A 723 -13.96 -22.72 31.40
CA GLY A 723 -13.82 -23.83 32.33
C GLY A 723 -12.45 -23.88 33.01
N PRO A 724 -12.19 -24.90 33.84
CA PRO A 724 -10.88 -25.09 34.45
C PRO A 724 -9.81 -25.29 33.37
N VAL A 725 -8.64 -24.70 33.60
CA VAL A 725 -7.48 -24.83 32.70
C VAL A 725 -6.71 -26.10 33.04
N THR A 726 -6.47 -26.93 32.03
CA THR A 726 -5.57 -28.07 32.08
C THR A 726 -4.14 -27.60 31.80
N TYR A 727 -3.24 -27.88 32.75
CA TYR A 727 -1.81 -27.63 32.64
C TYR A 727 -1.07 -28.97 32.43
N PRO A 728 0.11 -28.99 31.79
CA PRO A 728 0.93 -30.18 31.72
C PRO A 728 1.52 -30.52 33.10
N GLU A 729 2.14 -31.70 33.22
CA GLU A 729 2.88 -32.08 34.43
C GLU A 729 4.04 -31.10 34.67
N GLU A 730 4.17 -30.63 35.91
CA GLU A 730 5.26 -29.78 36.34
C GLU A 730 6.59 -30.53 36.47
N GLU A 731 7.67 -29.83 36.19
CA GLU A 731 9.03 -30.29 36.46
C GLU A 731 9.53 -29.69 37.78
N HIS A 732 10.39 -30.44 38.49
CA HIS A 732 11.06 -29.94 39.69
C HIS A 732 12.52 -29.61 39.39
N GLN A 733 12.89 -28.34 39.54
CA GLN A 733 14.25 -27.86 39.30
C GLN A 733 14.81 -27.13 40.52
N VAL A 734 16.10 -27.31 40.81
CA VAL A 734 16.81 -26.55 41.86
C VAL A 734 17.72 -25.56 41.16
N LEU A 735 17.46 -24.27 41.32
CA LEU A 735 18.27 -23.21 40.71
C LEU A 735 19.50 -22.91 41.53
N ALA A 736 20.56 -22.41 40.89
CA ALA A 736 21.83 -22.08 41.55
C ALA A 736 21.68 -21.12 42.74
N PHE A 737 20.65 -20.25 42.72
CA PHE A 737 20.38 -19.26 43.76
C PHE A 737 19.27 -19.66 44.75
N GLN A 738 18.65 -20.84 44.60
CA GLN A 738 17.54 -21.27 45.44
C GLN A 738 17.70 -22.73 45.88
N GLN A 739 17.84 -22.96 47.19
CA GLN A 739 18.11 -24.30 47.74
C GLN A 739 16.90 -25.24 47.75
N GLN A 740 15.69 -24.70 47.60
CA GLN A 740 14.46 -25.50 47.55
C GLN A 740 14.06 -25.75 46.09
N PRO A 741 13.58 -26.95 45.74
CA PRO A 741 13.08 -27.23 44.41
C PRO A 741 11.92 -26.29 44.06
N LEU A 742 11.94 -25.83 42.81
CA LEU A 742 10.89 -25.07 42.16
C LEU A 742 10.02 -25.99 41.32
N SER A 743 8.72 -25.72 41.29
CA SER A 743 7.78 -26.33 40.34
C SER A 743 7.65 -25.42 39.13
N VAL A 744 8.06 -25.91 37.97
CA VAL A 744 8.27 -25.11 36.74
C VAL A 744 7.75 -25.82 35.51
N PHE A 745 7.62 -25.07 34.42
CA PHE A 745 7.43 -25.58 33.07
C PHE A 745 8.59 -25.15 32.17
N SER A 746 9.10 -26.06 31.34
CA SER A 746 10.21 -25.87 30.40
C SER A 746 9.89 -26.46 29.02
N GLY A 747 10.61 -26.00 27.99
CA GLY A 747 10.41 -26.46 26.61
C GLY A 747 9.03 -26.08 26.08
N LYS A 748 8.30 -27.06 25.50
CA LYS A 748 6.98 -26.83 24.89
C LYS A 748 5.86 -27.15 25.88
N VAL A 749 5.10 -26.13 26.23
CA VAL A 749 4.05 -26.19 27.25
C VAL A 749 2.71 -25.92 26.57
N ARG A 750 1.73 -26.81 26.75
CA ARG A 750 0.37 -26.65 26.21
C ARG A 750 -0.65 -26.48 27.32
N LEU A 751 -1.37 -25.37 27.31
CA LEU A 751 -2.50 -25.11 28.19
C LEU A 751 -3.80 -25.31 27.42
N GLN A 752 -4.81 -25.91 28.05
CA GLN A 752 -6.11 -26.13 27.41
C GLN A 752 -7.26 -25.75 28.32
N ALA A 753 -8.34 -25.22 27.74
CA ALA A 753 -9.58 -24.97 28.46
C ALA A 753 -10.78 -25.10 27.54
N LEU A 754 -11.92 -25.49 28.08
CA LEU A 754 -13.20 -25.37 27.39
C LEU A 754 -13.72 -23.94 27.57
N VAL A 755 -14.13 -23.30 26.48
CA VAL A 755 -14.74 -21.98 26.49
C VAL A 755 -16.14 -22.04 25.90
N SER A 756 -17.02 -21.19 26.39
CA SER A 756 -18.38 -21.04 25.90
C SER A 756 -18.79 -19.57 25.92
N THR A 757 -19.75 -19.25 25.08
CA THR A 757 -20.46 -17.97 25.04
C THR A 757 -21.92 -18.31 24.79
N GLU A 758 -22.85 -17.37 24.99
CA GLU A 758 -24.25 -17.57 24.58
C GLU A 758 -24.29 -17.92 23.08
N GLU A 759 -24.48 -19.21 22.79
CA GLU A 759 -24.60 -19.71 21.42
C GLU A 759 -25.89 -19.16 20.84
N SER A 760 -25.85 -18.74 19.57
CA SER A 760 -26.96 -18.18 18.77
C SER A 760 -27.40 -16.73 18.99
N SER A 761 -26.80 -15.95 19.91
CA SER A 761 -27.12 -14.51 19.98
C SER A 761 -26.36 -13.68 18.94
N PRO A 762 -27.01 -12.78 18.18
CA PRO A 762 -26.35 -11.74 17.38
C PRO A 762 -25.47 -10.80 18.22
N THR A 763 -25.69 -10.76 19.54
CA THR A 763 -24.89 -9.98 20.49
C THR A 763 -23.70 -10.75 21.06
N ALA A 764 -23.48 -12.00 20.63
CA ALA A 764 -22.35 -12.76 21.13
C ALA A 764 -21.03 -12.10 20.71
N PRO A 765 -20.02 -12.10 21.60
CA PRO A 765 -18.71 -11.55 21.32
C PRO A 765 -18.04 -12.32 20.17
N LEU A 766 -17.37 -11.57 19.28
CA LEU A 766 -16.66 -12.12 18.13
C LEU A 766 -15.26 -12.62 18.49
N ILE A 767 -14.68 -12.06 19.55
CA ILE A 767 -13.32 -12.31 19.98
C ILE A 767 -13.33 -12.86 21.39
N LEU A 768 -12.54 -13.91 21.60
CA LEU A 768 -12.15 -14.44 22.90
C LEU A 768 -10.84 -13.76 23.34
N PRO A 769 -10.88 -12.80 24.29
CA PRO A 769 -9.67 -12.17 24.77
C PRO A 769 -9.06 -12.99 25.92
N LEU A 770 -7.77 -13.25 25.85
CA LEU A 770 -7.04 -14.04 26.84
C LEU A 770 -5.92 -13.22 27.46
N GLU A 771 -5.69 -13.44 28.74
CA GLU A 771 -4.53 -12.95 29.47
C GLU A 771 -3.75 -14.14 30.02
N ILE A 772 -2.47 -14.22 29.66
CA ILE A 772 -1.53 -15.18 30.25
C ILE A 772 -0.59 -14.40 31.14
N ARG A 773 -0.68 -14.61 32.45
CA ARG A 773 0.26 -14.08 33.43
C ARG A 773 1.32 -15.12 33.71
N LEU A 774 2.58 -14.76 33.55
CA LEU A 774 3.72 -15.65 33.77
C LEU A 774 4.91 -14.90 34.37
N GLN A 775 5.88 -15.65 34.85
CA GLN A 775 7.19 -15.15 35.27
C GLN A 775 8.26 -16.09 34.72
N ALA A 776 9.09 -15.57 33.82
CA ALA A 776 10.18 -16.32 33.22
C ALA A 776 11.47 -16.14 34.02
N CYS A 777 12.18 -17.25 34.23
CA CYS A 777 13.42 -17.32 34.95
C CYS A 777 14.42 -18.22 34.22
N ASN A 778 15.70 -17.99 34.48
CA ASN A 778 16.79 -18.89 34.14
C ASN A 778 17.70 -19.08 35.37
N ASP A 779 18.83 -19.77 35.21
CA ASP A 779 19.77 -20.04 36.31
C ASP A 779 20.45 -18.79 36.91
N GLN A 780 20.31 -17.63 36.27
CA GLN A 780 20.98 -16.38 36.65
C GLN A 780 20.00 -15.28 37.10
N VAL A 781 18.80 -15.24 36.52
CA VAL A 781 17.84 -14.13 36.71
C VAL A 781 16.40 -14.60 36.58
N CYS A 782 15.54 -14.03 37.43
CA CYS A 782 14.09 -14.05 37.24
C CYS A 782 13.63 -12.68 36.76
N LEU A 783 12.90 -12.65 35.64
CA LEU A 783 12.33 -11.42 35.12
C LEU A 783 11.13 -10.97 35.97
N ALA A 784 10.77 -9.69 35.82
CA ALA A 784 9.53 -9.18 36.39
C ALA A 784 8.35 -9.96 35.81
N PRO A 785 7.33 -10.31 36.63
CA PRO A 785 6.13 -10.96 36.12
C PRO A 785 5.44 -10.07 35.09
N GLU A 786 4.94 -10.70 34.04
CA GLU A 786 4.24 -10.00 32.96
C GLU A 786 2.93 -10.68 32.61
N THR A 787 2.05 -9.91 31.98
CA THR A 787 0.79 -10.41 31.42
C THR A 787 0.80 -10.11 29.93
N VAL A 788 0.71 -11.16 29.13
CA VAL A 788 0.54 -11.05 27.68
C VAL A 788 -0.92 -11.28 27.30
N THR A 789 -1.37 -10.61 26.25
CA THR A 789 -2.75 -10.69 25.76
C THR A 789 -2.81 -11.38 24.41
N LEU A 790 -3.80 -12.25 24.22
CA LEU A 790 -4.17 -12.81 22.91
C LEU A 790 -5.61 -12.43 22.58
N SER A 791 -5.89 -12.21 21.31
CA SER A 791 -7.24 -12.01 20.78
C SER A 791 -7.53 -13.10 19.77
N LEU A 792 -8.36 -14.06 20.16
CA LEU A 792 -8.70 -15.21 19.32
C LEU A 792 -10.11 -15.06 18.75
N PRO A 793 -10.28 -15.05 17.42
CA PRO A 793 -11.60 -15.00 16.85
C PRO A 793 -12.38 -16.27 17.17
N ARG A 794 -13.69 -16.08 17.37
CA ARG A 794 -14.63 -17.18 17.59
C ARG A 794 -14.71 -18.04 16.31
N PRO A 795 -14.47 -19.36 16.39
CA PRO A 795 -14.72 -20.24 15.27
C PRO A 795 -16.19 -20.21 14.88
N ARG A 796 -16.47 -20.09 13.59
CA ARG A 796 -17.83 -20.26 13.04
C ARG A 796 -17.89 -21.57 12.23
N PRO A 797 -18.98 -22.32 12.34
CA PRO A 797 -19.14 -23.62 11.68
C PRO A 797 -19.25 -23.51 10.15
#